data_AF-A0A4U2PQ87-F1
#
_entry.id   AF-A0A4U2PQ87-F1
#
_cell.length_a   1.000
_cell.length_b   1.000
_cell.length_c   1.000
_cell.angle_alpha   90.00
_cell.angle_beta   90.00
_cell.angle_gamma   90.00
#
_symmetry.space_group_name_H-M   'P 1'
#
loop_
_entity.id
_entity.type
_entity.pdbx_description
1 polymer ?
#
loop_
_entity_poly.entity_id
_entity_poly.type
_entity_poly.pdbx_seq_one_letter_code
_entity_poly.pdbx_strand_id
1 'polypeptide(L)'
;MSNSTSHLIQQQMYTRERRGIFRSTEGFDTVANSKGLDTSFIKKVLHPLCVYDAPAALTARGEKQESVYPEAMHLVRTESGDVVLGRSIYKAADFTGLRSAFFTHNYVIPGGHGESPSDYKQWLNTSFVDTYDIEQGTELPELERLPGGSVFPSVDPSAVLSQLQLSEEVFKQILYAVMMSATGRKKVYIALNVPVEAVASSAKLLLGVLYAALPYAFRNRLGFLTYAKEPHSRKGIHLMFVEPFSLRPGDRNVEKDFVFDLTNSGRVLNVDAEQVRQPYFDWITRTLLNGETPDDFFKFAEQMLTGMEAGRDLTLSSYHELITLYRIEQEERGLYNERRISVLRSLTDYLSSPDALPRKMRLNDLFLSFFDHEFDRVKDGYIPDVGLVDCFKDYYKVHARSSENRLVEYLIRSLNNAYTARNTEAVTYIYHTIEENPSLGKSYFTKVLGNPALTKLLFIPYMDSQMKRTPDVKGLLAVVHEWGSRYIEVSANADFQLLAESALMGKLRAERKPVEAVAAIHQRLQQWETSSAVSQFSPLEQSGLTERLQEASDRYLLTEVELKEISPDQVVQIPFLTRPDLVQWVGKLHAPLKGQAVRLIAAYDWFGTENPEPSVLEGLEPGEVEKVQDWAYSWLPQQLAEGYFARLLPAFYRSDGTGEGILDFARLVSSIRKWAKDNDTMYRFIRWSEGHAEFATPRGGFEPAYRRALLLFFQKEGREGLHKKTLWREYFEPAKPVFKNFYLTARHETDTPLVKTLRRFRKGGLISGIVLVVIAGALGGLKAAGVIGSEATPAPVTTPKPVQQPVVEPTAPVKEEPTAIVTHVPNTKATTKMVKLLFAFQTSAEQAAFKPKKLVIVGADQQEYSYENFTLAEQNDKEAASKANTGQPGDAKTGSATIGSTIAGEATGSTVGGGTSSRNSAYQVGTVTGQSGAGTTSGTPTGESGTATDGTGTGSDAPTKYDLKQYPYRTLLTIWQRLELDDASTVTVDGEEYPLVQVKTAD
;
A
#
# COMPACT_ATOMS: atom_id res chain seq x y z
N MET A 1 19.90 -53.83 -0.16
CA MET A 1 21.25 -53.55 -0.68
C MET A 1 21.77 -52.36 0.10
N SER A 2 22.73 -52.56 1.00
CA SER A 2 23.25 -51.51 1.87
C SER A 2 24.33 -50.72 1.14
N ASN A 3 24.04 -49.47 0.80
CA ASN A 3 25.09 -48.50 0.44
C ASN A 3 25.86 -48.16 1.72
N SER A 4 26.94 -48.90 2.02
CA SER A 4 27.90 -48.42 3.00
C SER A 4 28.74 -47.32 2.33
N THR A 5 28.37 -46.06 2.58
CA THR A 5 29.28 -44.93 2.33
C THR A 5 30.52 -45.15 3.20
N SER A 6 31.62 -45.60 2.60
CA SER A 6 32.89 -45.66 3.32
C SER A 6 33.25 -44.23 3.77
N HIS A 7 33.56 -44.07 5.04
CA HIS A 7 34.09 -42.81 5.58
C HIS A 7 35.59 -42.63 5.28
N LEU A 8 36.24 -43.58 4.59
CA LEU A 8 37.65 -43.56 4.26
C LEU A 8 37.91 -43.04 2.84
N ILE A 9 39.09 -42.46 2.62
CA ILE A 9 39.57 -42.00 1.33
C ILE A 9 39.82 -43.21 0.42
N GLN A 10 39.19 -43.20 -0.75
CA GLN A 10 39.32 -44.24 -1.76
C GLN A 10 40.39 -43.87 -2.80
N GLN A 11 40.92 -44.87 -3.51
CA GLN A 11 41.98 -44.70 -4.50
C GLN A 11 41.60 -45.29 -5.86
N GLN A 12 42.17 -44.75 -6.93
CA GLN A 12 42.09 -45.27 -8.29
C GLN A 12 43.38 -45.00 -9.05
N MET A 13 43.90 -46.03 -9.72
CA MET A 13 45.06 -45.95 -10.61
C MET A 13 44.65 -46.26 -12.05
N TYR A 14 45.06 -45.41 -12.99
CA TYR A 14 44.68 -45.49 -14.40
C TYR A 14 45.91 -45.30 -15.30
N THR A 15 46.11 -46.23 -16.23
CA THR A 15 47.21 -46.18 -17.20
C THR A 15 46.91 -47.08 -18.38
N ARG A 16 47.78 -47.07 -19.40
CA ARG A 16 47.73 -48.01 -20.50
C ARG A 16 48.48 -49.30 -20.13
N GLU A 17 47.77 -50.42 -20.14
CA GLU A 17 48.32 -51.71 -19.70
C GLU A 17 47.73 -52.90 -20.49
N ARG A 18 48.27 -54.11 -20.30
CA ARG A 18 47.82 -55.36 -20.93
C ARG A 18 46.38 -55.73 -20.59
N ARG A 19 45.91 -55.36 -19.40
CA ARG A 19 44.55 -55.58 -18.88
C ARG A 19 44.22 -54.52 -17.84
N GLY A 20 42.92 -54.28 -17.64
CA GLY A 20 42.38 -53.46 -16.56
C GLY A 20 41.14 -54.10 -15.94
N ILE A 21 40.52 -53.37 -15.01
CA ILE A 21 39.33 -53.82 -14.27
C ILE A 21 38.10 -53.92 -15.19
N PHE A 22 38.00 -53.06 -16.20
CA PHE A 22 36.84 -53.01 -17.10
C PHE A 22 37.09 -53.61 -18.47
N ARG A 23 38.35 -53.77 -18.87
CA ARG A 23 38.76 -54.34 -20.16
C ARG A 23 39.83 -55.42 -19.98
N SER A 24 39.61 -56.57 -20.59
CA SER A 24 40.59 -57.68 -20.60
C SER A 24 41.66 -57.56 -21.70
N THR A 25 41.56 -56.54 -22.55
CA THR A 25 42.46 -56.29 -23.69
C THR A 25 43.35 -55.07 -23.43
N GLU A 26 44.45 -54.97 -24.19
CA GLU A 26 45.35 -53.82 -24.11
C GLU A 26 44.63 -52.48 -24.31
N GLY A 27 44.99 -51.49 -23.50
CA GLY A 27 44.41 -50.15 -23.61
C GLY A 27 44.52 -49.34 -22.32
N PHE A 28 44.06 -48.09 -22.39
CA PHE A 28 43.90 -47.27 -21.19
C PHE A 28 42.68 -47.73 -20.40
N ASP A 29 42.90 -48.10 -19.14
CA ASP A 29 41.84 -48.49 -18.22
C ASP A 29 42.27 -48.27 -16.76
N THR A 30 41.32 -48.42 -15.83
CA THR A 30 41.64 -48.54 -14.41
C THR A 30 42.34 -49.87 -14.16
N VAL A 31 43.55 -49.82 -13.59
CA VAL A 31 44.36 -51.00 -13.30
C VAL A 31 44.19 -51.48 -11.87
N ALA A 32 43.91 -50.56 -10.94
CA ALA A 32 43.59 -50.88 -9.55
C ALA A 32 42.67 -49.80 -8.94
N ASN A 33 41.78 -50.19 -8.03
CA ASN A 33 40.90 -49.29 -7.28
C ASN A 33 40.63 -49.80 -5.87
N SER A 34 40.20 -48.91 -4.98
CA SER A 34 39.69 -49.31 -3.66
C SER A 34 38.34 -50.03 -3.78
N LYS A 35 38.11 -51.00 -2.90
CA LYS A 35 36.90 -51.84 -2.90
C LYS A 35 35.61 -51.05 -2.74
N GLY A 36 35.61 -50.00 -1.91
CA GLY A 36 34.46 -49.12 -1.68
C GLY A 36 34.10 -48.20 -2.86
N LEU A 37 34.93 -48.14 -3.91
CA LEU A 37 34.74 -47.20 -5.01
C LEU A 37 33.79 -47.74 -6.09
N ASP A 38 32.64 -47.08 -6.26
CA ASP A 38 31.62 -47.50 -7.22
C ASP A 38 32.10 -47.49 -8.67
N THR A 39 31.80 -48.55 -9.40
CA THR A 39 32.23 -48.72 -10.81
C THR A 39 31.63 -47.67 -11.75
N SER A 40 30.41 -47.19 -11.47
CA SER A 40 29.77 -46.16 -12.28
C SER A 40 30.38 -44.79 -12.01
N PHE A 41 30.76 -44.51 -10.76
CA PHE A 41 31.53 -43.33 -10.38
C PHE A 41 32.88 -43.29 -11.09
N ILE A 42 33.62 -44.41 -11.12
CA ILE A 42 34.90 -44.49 -11.83
C ILE A 42 34.72 -44.14 -13.32
N LYS A 43 33.76 -44.78 -14.00
CA LYS A 43 33.54 -44.57 -15.45
C LYS A 43 33.00 -43.18 -15.80
N LYS A 44 32.09 -42.63 -14.98
CA LYS A 44 31.40 -41.36 -15.29
C LYS A 44 32.12 -40.12 -14.76
N VAL A 45 32.87 -40.25 -13.66
CA VAL A 45 33.51 -39.13 -12.97
C VAL A 45 35.03 -39.18 -13.10
N LEU A 46 35.68 -40.31 -12.79
CA LEU A 46 37.15 -40.39 -12.76
C LEU A 46 37.78 -40.54 -14.15
N HIS A 47 37.25 -41.42 -15.01
CA HIS A 47 37.78 -41.63 -16.37
C HIS A 47 37.86 -40.32 -17.18
N PRO A 48 36.87 -39.42 -17.19
CA PRO A 48 36.98 -38.12 -17.86
C PRO A 48 38.10 -37.20 -17.32
N LEU A 49 38.57 -37.43 -16.09
CA LEU A 49 39.68 -36.68 -15.48
C LEU A 49 41.05 -37.32 -15.76
N CYS A 50 41.07 -38.60 -16.14
CA CYS A 50 42.28 -39.35 -16.48
C CYS A 50 42.75 -39.03 -17.90
N VAL A 51 43.27 -37.81 -18.11
CA VAL A 51 43.75 -37.34 -19.41
C VAL A 51 45.04 -36.54 -19.22
N TYR A 52 46.02 -36.77 -20.08
CA TYR A 52 47.25 -36.00 -20.11
C TYR A 52 47.76 -35.82 -21.54
N ASP A 53 47.92 -34.57 -21.94
CA ASP A 53 48.51 -34.19 -23.23
C ASP A 53 49.90 -33.61 -23.01
N ALA A 54 50.91 -34.26 -23.60
CA ALA A 54 52.29 -33.81 -23.52
C ALA A 54 52.45 -32.41 -24.14
N PRO A 55 53.26 -31.51 -23.52
CA PRO A 55 53.43 -30.17 -24.03
C PRO A 55 54.01 -30.15 -25.44
N ALA A 56 53.55 -29.21 -26.26
CA ALA A 56 54.01 -29.09 -27.64
C ALA A 56 55.51 -28.79 -27.69
N ALA A 57 56.01 -27.92 -26.82
CA ALA A 57 57.42 -27.54 -26.75
C ALA A 57 58.36 -28.72 -26.42
N LEU A 58 57.96 -29.59 -25.47
CA LEU A 58 58.74 -30.78 -25.08
C LEU A 58 58.68 -31.89 -26.13
N THR A 59 57.51 -32.06 -26.74
CA THR A 59 57.31 -33.03 -27.82
C THR A 59 58.15 -32.65 -29.05
N ALA A 60 58.17 -31.37 -29.42
CA ALA A 60 58.89 -30.86 -30.57
C ALA A 60 60.42 -31.05 -30.48
N ARG A 61 60.98 -31.04 -29.27
CA ARG A 61 62.42 -31.30 -29.03
C ARG A 61 62.76 -32.78 -28.82
N GLY A 62 61.78 -33.67 -28.84
CA GLY A 62 61.98 -35.10 -28.61
C GLY A 62 62.43 -35.44 -27.20
N GLU A 63 61.98 -34.69 -26.19
CA GLU A 63 62.34 -34.91 -24.79
C GLU A 63 61.87 -36.29 -24.30
N LYS A 64 62.77 -37.07 -23.71
CA LYS A 64 62.44 -38.41 -23.18
C LYS A 64 62.49 -38.48 -21.66
N GLN A 65 63.04 -37.47 -20.99
CA GLN A 65 63.14 -37.48 -19.54
C GLN A 65 61.78 -37.17 -18.91
N GLU A 66 61.15 -38.19 -18.29
CA GLU A 66 59.80 -38.08 -17.72
C GLU A 66 59.67 -36.95 -16.70
N SER A 67 60.68 -36.72 -15.87
CA SER A 67 60.67 -35.72 -14.79
C SER A 67 60.61 -34.27 -15.27
N VAL A 68 60.83 -34.02 -16.56
CA VAL A 68 60.82 -32.67 -17.16
C VAL A 68 59.41 -32.28 -17.63
N TYR A 69 58.52 -33.27 -17.79
CA TYR A 69 57.14 -33.04 -18.17
C TYR A 69 56.33 -32.55 -16.96
N PRO A 70 55.51 -31.49 -17.11
CA PRO A 70 54.75 -30.92 -16.00
C PRO A 70 53.69 -31.91 -15.48
N GLU A 71 53.62 -32.10 -14.17
CA GLU A 71 52.57 -32.92 -13.57
C GLU A 71 51.20 -32.23 -13.67
N ALA A 72 50.18 -32.92 -14.18
CA ALA A 72 48.81 -32.41 -14.23
C ALA A 72 48.03 -32.83 -12.97
N MET A 73 48.21 -32.07 -11.90
CA MET A 73 47.41 -32.21 -10.68
C MET A 73 46.06 -31.52 -10.83
N HIS A 74 44.98 -32.18 -10.42
CA HIS A 74 43.61 -31.67 -10.46
C HIS A 74 42.86 -31.87 -9.15
N LEU A 75 41.95 -30.94 -8.86
CA LEU A 75 40.97 -31.06 -7.80
C LEU A 75 39.58 -30.76 -8.36
N VAL A 76 38.64 -31.67 -8.17
CA VAL A 76 37.25 -31.53 -8.59
C VAL A 76 36.33 -31.88 -7.43
N ARG A 77 35.29 -31.08 -7.23
CA ARG A 77 34.23 -31.36 -6.26
C ARG A 77 32.99 -31.85 -6.99
N THR A 78 32.46 -32.99 -6.58
CA THR A 78 31.30 -33.61 -7.21
C THR A 78 30.00 -33.02 -6.65
N GLU A 79 28.89 -33.30 -7.33
CA GLU A 79 27.54 -32.92 -6.84
C GLU A 79 27.16 -33.67 -5.55
N SER A 80 27.74 -34.85 -5.30
CA SER A 80 27.60 -35.61 -4.04
C SER A 80 28.37 -35.01 -2.86
N GLY A 81 29.22 -34.00 -3.11
CA GLY A 81 30.08 -33.38 -2.09
C GLY A 81 31.43 -34.07 -1.91
N ASP A 82 31.74 -35.10 -2.72
CA ASP A 82 33.04 -35.76 -2.70
C ASP A 82 34.11 -34.90 -3.38
N VAL A 83 35.35 -35.02 -2.91
CA VAL A 83 36.50 -34.36 -3.50
C VAL A 83 37.35 -35.39 -4.23
N VAL A 84 37.56 -35.16 -5.53
CA VAL A 84 38.50 -35.93 -6.34
C VAL A 84 39.79 -35.15 -6.47
N LEU A 85 40.85 -35.65 -5.85
CA LEU A 85 42.19 -35.10 -5.90
C LEU A 85 43.09 -36.06 -6.69
N GLY A 86 43.58 -35.62 -7.84
CA GLY A 86 44.30 -36.50 -8.76
C GLY A 86 45.56 -35.89 -9.34
N ARG A 87 46.43 -36.76 -9.86
CA ARG A 87 47.65 -36.36 -10.58
C ARG A 87 47.88 -37.26 -11.77
N SER A 88 48.02 -36.65 -12.94
CA SER A 88 48.44 -37.33 -14.17
C SER A 88 49.86 -36.92 -14.55
N ILE A 89 50.70 -37.90 -14.91
CA ILE A 89 52.10 -37.70 -15.30
C ILE A 89 52.40 -38.39 -16.63
N TYR A 90 53.35 -37.81 -17.38
CA TYR A 90 53.83 -38.39 -18.63
C TYR A 90 54.63 -39.68 -18.38
N LYS A 91 54.47 -40.65 -19.28
CA LYS A 91 55.31 -41.85 -19.35
C LYS A 91 55.95 -41.98 -20.72
N ALA A 92 57.27 -42.06 -20.76
CA ALA A 92 58.03 -42.15 -22.02
C ALA A 92 57.74 -43.46 -22.75
N ALA A 93 57.40 -44.52 -22.01
CA ALA A 93 57.03 -45.82 -22.52
C ALA A 93 55.85 -46.42 -21.75
N ASP A 94 54.94 -47.07 -22.47
CA ASP A 94 53.92 -47.96 -21.93
C ASP A 94 54.50 -49.36 -21.65
N PHE A 95 53.64 -50.30 -21.26
CA PHE A 95 54.01 -51.70 -20.98
C PHE A 95 54.72 -52.43 -22.13
N THR A 96 54.63 -51.93 -23.37
CA THR A 96 55.31 -52.49 -24.54
C THR A 96 56.72 -51.93 -24.73
N GLY A 97 57.04 -50.79 -24.12
CA GLY A 97 58.29 -50.07 -24.37
C GLY A 97 58.29 -49.21 -25.63
N LEU A 98 57.22 -49.25 -26.44
CA LEU A 98 57.24 -48.73 -27.83
C LEU A 98 56.57 -47.37 -28.00
N ARG A 99 55.70 -46.96 -27.07
CA ARG A 99 54.86 -45.76 -27.21
C ARG A 99 54.80 -45.05 -25.87
N SER A 100 54.75 -43.72 -25.90
CA SER A 100 54.48 -42.95 -24.69
C SER A 100 53.04 -43.18 -24.19
N ALA A 101 52.84 -43.03 -22.89
CA ALA A 101 51.55 -43.09 -22.23
C ALA A 101 51.48 -42.02 -21.12
N PHE A 102 50.49 -42.14 -20.23
CA PHE A 102 50.44 -41.38 -19.00
C PHE A 102 49.90 -42.28 -17.88
N PHE A 103 50.29 -41.94 -16.66
CA PHE A 103 49.80 -42.59 -15.44
C PHE A 103 48.99 -41.59 -14.63
N THR A 104 47.82 -41.99 -14.14
CA THR A 104 46.98 -41.17 -13.27
C THR A 104 46.72 -41.87 -11.95
N HIS A 105 46.91 -41.15 -10.85
CA HIS A 105 46.51 -41.56 -9.51
C HIS A 105 45.48 -40.59 -8.94
N ASN A 106 44.32 -41.10 -8.53
CA ASN A 106 43.23 -40.32 -7.96
C ASN A 106 42.90 -40.77 -6.54
N TYR A 107 42.74 -39.81 -5.64
CA TYR A 107 42.10 -39.96 -4.33
C TYR A 107 40.66 -39.45 -4.41
N VAL A 108 39.73 -40.18 -3.82
CA VAL A 108 38.33 -39.77 -3.66
C VAL A 108 38.05 -39.65 -2.17
N ILE A 109 37.91 -38.40 -1.72
CA ILE A 109 37.65 -38.04 -0.33
C ILE A 109 36.13 -37.89 -0.18
N PRO A 110 35.47 -38.73 0.64
CA PRO A 110 34.03 -38.68 0.84
C PRO A 110 33.57 -37.35 1.45
N GLY A 111 32.40 -36.86 1.03
CA GLY A 111 31.76 -35.70 1.66
C GLY A 111 31.60 -35.87 3.18
N GLY A 112 32.06 -34.89 3.96
CA GLY A 112 32.00 -34.92 5.43
C GLY A 112 33.17 -35.67 6.11
N HIS A 113 34.15 -36.16 5.36
CA HIS A 113 35.38 -36.72 5.92
C HIS A 113 36.27 -35.61 6.48
N GLY A 114 36.07 -35.16 7.72
CA GLY A 114 37.05 -34.50 8.62
C GLY A 114 37.95 -33.36 8.10
N GLU A 115 37.81 -32.92 6.84
CA GLU A 115 38.67 -31.97 6.17
C GLU A 115 38.14 -30.57 6.47
N SER A 116 39.01 -29.76 7.06
CA SER A 116 38.73 -28.35 7.22
C SER A 116 39.06 -27.62 5.90
N PRO A 117 38.28 -26.61 5.50
CA PRO A 117 38.64 -25.72 4.38
C PRO A 117 40.00 -25.00 4.58
N SER A 118 40.61 -25.09 5.77
CA SER A 118 41.98 -24.66 6.06
C SER A 118 43.06 -25.60 5.53
N ASP A 119 42.73 -26.83 5.14
CA ASP A 119 43.69 -27.92 4.92
C ASP A 119 44.20 -28.00 3.47
N TYR A 120 43.98 -26.97 2.66
CA TYR A 120 44.43 -26.89 1.26
C TYR A 120 45.93 -27.15 1.08
N LYS A 121 46.74 -26.83 2.09
CA LYS A 121 48.18 -27.11 2.12
C LYS A 121 48.47 -28.60 2.04
N GLN A 122 47.65 -29.42 2.70
CA GLN A 122 47.75 -30.87 2.63
C GLN A 122 47.39 -31.34 1.21
N TRP A 123 46.29 -30.84 0.64
CA TRP A 123 45.88 -31.21 -0.73
C TRP A 123 46.98 -30.92 -1.75
N LEU A 124 47.58 -29.73 -1.71
CA LEU A 124 48.62 -29.30 -2.64
C LEU A 124 49.95 -30.06 -2.48
N ASN A 125 50.18 -30.67 -1.32
CA ASN A 125 51.40 -31.43 -1.01
C ASN A 125 51.18 -32.95 -0.89
N THR A 126 49.99 -33.43 -1.27
CA THR A 126 49.67 -34.86 -1.24
C THR A 126 50.68 -35.63 -2.09
N SER A 127 51.18 -36.74 -1.53
CA SER A 127 52.05 -37.67 -2.24
C SER A 127 51.21 -38.60 -3.10
N PHE A 128 51.60 -38.76 -4.36
CA PHE A 128 50.93 -39.67 -5.30
C PHE A 128 51.94 -40.71 -5.80
N VAL A 129 51.42 -41.81 -6.33
CA VAL A 129 52.21 -42.87 -6.95
C VAL A 129 52.51 -42.51 -8.42
N ASP A 130 53.65 -42.96 -8.94
CA ASP A 130 54.08 -42.72 -10.32
C ASP A 130 53.86 -43.92 -11.26
N THR A 131 53.77 -45.14 -10.71
CA THR A 131 53.66 -46.39 -11.45
C THR A 131 52.94 -47.44 -10.61
N TYR A 132 52.29 -48.42 -11.25
CA TYR A 132 51.67 -49.54 -10.57
C TYR A 132 51.98 -50.85 -11.29
N ASP A 133 52.33 -51.89 -10.53
CA ASP A 133 52.53 -53.24 -11.06
C ASP A 133 51.22 -54.03 -10.93
N ILE A 134 50.62 -54.36 -12.07
CA ILE A 134 49.34 -55.07 -12.13
C ILE A 134 49.39 -56.49 -11.55
N GLU A 135 50.59 -57.08 -11.39
CA GLU A 135 50.73 -58.38 -10.75
C GLU A 135 50.54 -58.30 -9.22
N GLN A 136 50.50 -57.10 -8.63
CA GLN A 136 50.16 -56.88 -7.22
C GLN A 136 48.65 -57.00 -6.94
N GLY A 137 47.82 -57.16 -7.99
CA GLY A 137 46.36 -57.28 -7.88
C GLY A 137 45.62 -56.01 -8.29
N THR A 138 44.28 -56.05 -8.24
CA THR A 138 43.41 -54.94 -8.67
C THR A 138 42.81 -54.12 -7.53
N GLU A 139 43.04 -54.52 -6.28
CA GLU A 139 42.44 -53.90 -5.09
C GLU A 139 43.45 -53.03 -4.34
N LEU A 140 43.11 -51.76 -4.10
CA LEU A 140 43.92 -50.80 -3.35
C LEU A 140 43.36 -50.61 -1.93
N PRO A 141 44.21 -50.33 -0.92
CA PRO A 141 43.74 -50.03 0.42
C PRO A 141 42.91 -48.74 0.47
N GLU A 142 41.96 -48.67 1.39
CA GLU A 142 41.27 -47.43 1.77
C GLU A 142 42.12 -46.68 2.81
N LEU A 143 42.16 -45.35 2.78
CA LEU A 143 43.05 -44.53 3.60
C LEU A 143 42.26 -43.67 4.60
N GLU A 144 42.76 -43.53 5.82
CA GLU A 144 42.19 -42.61 6.81
C GLU A 144 42.57 -41.14 6.57
N ARG A 145 43.71 -40.90 5.91
CA ARG A 145 44.26 -39.55 5.63
C ARG A 145 45.05 -39.56 4.32
N LEU A 146 45.13 -38.40 3.67
CA LEU A 146 45.93 -38.23 2.47
C LEU A 146 47.43 -38.48 2.77
N PRO A 147 48.14 -39.27 1.94
CA PRO A 147 49.57 -39.49 2.07
C PRO A 147 50.38 -38.21 1.81
N GLY A 148 51.52 -38.07 2.48
CA GLY A 148 52.36 -36.87 2.37
C GLY A 148 52.05 -35.87 3.48
N GLY A 149 52.82 -35.98 4.58
CA GLY A 149 52.66 -35.17 5.78
C GLY A 149 53.81 -34.19 6.02
N SER A 150 54.46 -33.66 4.98
CA SER A 150 55.37 -32.52 5.18
C SER A 150 54.58 -31.21 5.10
N VAL A 151 54.91 -30.29 5.99
CA VAL A 151 54.42 -28.91 6.00
C VAL A 151 54.63 -28.37 4.58
N PHE A 152 53.55 -28.07 3.85
CA PHE A 152 53.64 -27.29 2.61
C PHE A 152 54.59 -26.13 2.89
N PRO A 153 55.63 -25.88 2.07
CA PRO A 153 56.66 -24.91 2.41
C PRO A 153 56.01 -23.64 2.93
N SER A 154 56.59 -23.00 3.95
CA SER A 154 56.17 -21.64 4.27
C SER A 154 56.52 -20.80 3.04
N VAL A 155 55.51 -20.58 2.21
CA VAL A 155 55.62 -19.85 0.98
C VAL A 155 55.30 -18.41 1.32
N ASP A 156 56.30 -17.54 1.24
CA ASP A 156 56.10 -16.10 1.30
C ASP A 156 55.29 -15.68 0.06
N PRO A 157 54.04 -15.17 0.22
CA PRO A 157 53.23 -14.72 -0.90
C PRO A 157 53.94 -13.68 -1.77
N SER A 158 54.70 -12.77 -1.15
CA SER A 158 55.41 -11.71 -1.86
C SER A 158 56.51 -12.28 -2.77
N ALA A 159 57.26 -13.27 -2.27
CA ALA A 159 58.28 -13.97 -3.04
C ALA A 159 57.69 -14.71 -4.24
N VAL A 160 56.53 -15.37 -4.08
CA VAL A 160 55.86 -16.08 -5.18
C VAL A 160 55.37 -15.12 -6.26
N LEU A 161 54.68 -14.05 -5.88
CA LEU A 161 54.20 -13.07 -6.87
C LEU A 161 55.38 -12.44 -7.63
N SER A 162 56.47 -12.13 -6.92
CA SER A 162 57.70 -11.62 -7.53
C SER A 162 58.34 -12.63 -8.49
N GLN A 163 58.46 -13.90 -8.10
CA GLN A 163 58.99 -14.97 -8.94
C GLN A 163 58.17 -15.17 -10.22
N LEU A 164 56.84 -15.05 -10.12
CA LEU A 164 55.92 -15.20 -11.24
C LEU A 164 55.71 -13.90 -12.04
N GLN A 165 56.41 -12.81 -11.66
CA GLN A 165 56.28 -11.48 -12.29
C GLN A 165 54.84 -10.94 -12.26
N LEU A 166 54.10 -11.24 -11.19
CA LEU A 166 52.73 -10.78 -10.98
C LEU A 166 52.73 -9.47 -10.20
N SER A 167 52.10 -8.43 -10.74
CA SER A 167 51.81 -7.22 -9.97
C SER A 167 50.68 -7.48 -8.97
N GLU A 168 50.59 -6.63 -7.94
CA GLU A 168 49.50 -6.66 -6.97
C GLU A 168 48.12 -6.58 -7.66
N GLU A 169 48.01 -5.72 -8.67
CA GLU A 169 46.77 -5.54 -9.44
C GLU A 169 46.39 -6.82 -10.20
N VAL A 170 47.32 -7.45 -10.91
CA VAL A 170 47.06 -8.71 -11.62
C VAL A 170 46.68 -9.82 -10.65
N PHE A 171 47.32 -9.88 -9.47
CA PHE A 171 46.94 -10.85 -8.45
C PHE A 171 45.50 -10.66 -7.96
N LYS A 172 45.09 -9.42 -7.66
CA LYS A 172 43.69 -9.13 -7.27
C LYS A 172 42.70 -9.47 -8.39
N GLN A 173 43.06 -9.20 -9.65
CA GLN A 173 42.27 -9.58 -10.82
C GLN A 173 42.09 -11.10 -10.94
N ILE A 174 43.16 -11.87 -10.72
CA ILE A 174 43.09 -13.35 -10.68
C ILE A 174 42.19 -13.80 -9.54
N LEU A 175 42.36 -13.24 -8.34
CA LEU A 175 41.55 -13.61 -7.18
C LEU A 175 40.05 -13.34 -7.41
N TYR A 176 39.70 -12.18 -7.96
CA TYR A 176 38.35 -11.85 -8.39
C TYR A 176 37.81 -12.87 -9.40
N ALA A 177 38.56 -13.15 -10.46
CA ALA A 177 38.16 -14.10 -11.49
C ALA A 177 37.92 -15.51 -10.92
N VAL A 178 38.76 -15.94 -9.97
CA VAL A 178 38.64 -17.24 -9.29
C VAL A 178 37.38 -17.28 -8.43
N MET A 179 37.09 -16.24 -7.65
CA MET A 179 35.85 -16.16 -6.86
C MET A 179 34.61 -16.19 -7.76
N MET A 180 34.61 -15.40 -8.85
CA MET A 180 33.49 -15.37 -9.79
C MET A 180 33.34 -16.65 -10.61
N SER A 181 34.43 -17.35 -10.89
CA SER A 181 34.39 -18.64 -11.59
C SER A 181 33.83 -19.74 -10.70
N ALA A 182 34.13 -19.74 -9.40
CA ALA A 182 33.64 -20.74 -8.45
C ALA A 182 32.11 -20.71 -8.26
N THR A 183 31.46 -19.59 -8.60
CA THR A 183 30.00 -19.39 -8.43
C THR A 183 29.28 -19.21 -9.77
N GLY A 184 30.01 -18.82 -10.82
CA GLY A 184 29.49 -18.56 -12.15
C GLY A 184 29.74 -19.68 -13.15
N ARG A 185 29.44 -19.39 -14.42
CA ARG A 185 29.67 -20.31 -15.54
C ARG A 185 31.02 -20.10 -16.23
N LYS A 186 31.65 -18.95 -16.03
CA LYS A 186 32.93 -18.60 -16.67
C LYS A 186 34.08 -19.40 -16.05
N LYS A 187 35.08 -19.75 -16.86
CA LYS A 187 36.33 -20.38 -16.43
C LYS A 187 37.45 -19.36 -16.29
N VAL A 188 38.53 -19.75 -15.61
CA VAL A 188 39.77 -18.98 -15.54
C VAL A 188 40.87 -19.77 -16.20
N TYR A 189 41.46 -19.22 -17.26
CA TYR A 189 42.63 -19.78 -17.92
C TYR A 189 43.85 -18.89 -17.68
N ILE A 190 44.95 -19.48 -17.20
CA ILE A 190 46.20 -18.76 -16.90
C ILE A 190 47.36 -19.40 -17.66
N ALA A 191 48.02 -18.62 -18.52
CA ALA A 191 49.32 -18.97 -19.07
C ALA A 191 50.40 -18.18 -18.30
N LEU A 192 51.19 -18.87 -17.48
CA LEU A 192 52.24 -18.24 -16.66
C LEU A 192 53.47 -17.89 -17.51
N ASN A 193 54.19 -16.83 -17.13
CA ASN A 193 55.43 -16.43 -17.79
C ASN A 193 56.64 -17.26 -17.32
N VAL A 194 56.55 -18.58 -17.45
CA VAL A 194 57.59 -19.53 -17.04
C VAL A 194 57.83 -20.58 -18.12
N PRO A 195 59.00 -21.23 -18.16
CA PRO A 195 59.22 -22.38 -19.03
C PRO A 195 58.19 -23.49 -18.77
N VAL A 196 57.88 -24.28 -19.80
CA VAL A 196 56.82 -25.30 -19.74
C VAL A 196 57.04 -26.35 -18.66
N GLU A 197 58.31 -26.65 -18.37
CA GLU A 197 58.78 -27.56 -17.32
C GLU A 197 58.37 -27.08 -15.92
N ALA A 198 58.30 -25.76 -15.73
CA ALA A 198 58.03 -25.12 -14.45
C ALA A 198 56.56 -24.74 -14.26
N VAL A 199 55.69 -24.97 -15.25
CA VAL A 199 54.27 -24.55 -15.20
C VAL A 199 53.56 -25.18 -14.01
N ALA A 200 53.65 -26.51 -13.85
CA ALA A 200 52.95 -27.22 -12.79
C ALA A 200 53.41 -26.82 -11.37
N SER A 201 54.73 -26.68 -11.16
CA SER A 201 55.28 -26.26 -9.86
C SER A 201 54.92 -24.81 -9.53
N SER A 202 55.01 -23.93 -10.53
CA SER A 202 54.62 -22.51 -10.42
C SER A 202 53.11 -22.35 -10.15
N ALA A 203 52.28 -23.17 -10.81
CA ALA A 203 50.84 -23.21 -10.60
C ALA A 203 50.48 -23.66 -9.17
N LYS A 204 51.16 -24.68 -8.62
CA LYS A 204 50.97 -25.11 -7.22
C LYS A 204 51.33 -24.01 -6.22
N LEU A 205 52.41 -23.24 -6.47
CA LEU A 205 52.78 -22.10 -5.62
C LEU A 205 51.72 -20.98 -5.66
N LEU A 206 51.26 -20.60 -6.85
CA LEU A 206 50.21 -19.58 -6.99
C LEU A 206 48.88 -20.04 -6.38
N LEU A 207 48.51 -21.31 -6.55
CA LEU A 207 47.34 -21.90 -5.88
C LEU A 207 47.45 -21.79 -4.36
N GLY A 208 48.62 -22.02 -3.78
CA GLY A 208 48.84 -21.83 -2.35
C GLY A 208 48.51 -20.41 -1.88
N VAL A 209 48.96 -19.41 -2.63
CA VAL A 209 48.66 -17.99 -2.34
C VAL A 209 47.18 -17.67 -2.55
N LEU A 210 46.56 -18.18 -3.62
CA LEU A 210 45.13 -17.97 -3.89
C LEU A 210 44.25 -18.60 -2.82
N TYR A 211 44.51 -19.84 -2.40
CA TYR A 211 43.78 -20.48 -1.30
C TYR A 211 43.94 -19.70 0.01
N ALA A 212 45.12 -19.18 0.31
CA ALA A 212 45.34 -18.32 1.47
C ALA A 212 44.49 -17.03 1.41
N ALA A 213 44.19 -16.53 0.21
CA ALA A 213 43.38 -15.33 -0.02
C ALA A 213 41.87 -15.60 -0.18
N LEU A 214 41.44 -16.85 -0.28
CA LEU A 214 40.03 -17.20 -0.51
C LEU A 214 39.30 -17.45 0.81
N PRO A 215 38.04 -17.00 0.97
CA PRO A 215 37.21 -17.41 2.10
C PRO A 215 36.81 -18.89 2.00
N TYR A 216 36.52 -19.52 3.14
CA TYR A 216 36.25 -20.97 3.23
C TYR A 216 35.14 -21.46 2.29
N ALA A 217 34.05 -20.72 2.15
CA ALA A 217 32.96 -21.08 1.24
C ALA A 217 33.43 -21.20 -0.23
N PHE A 218 34.33 -20.30 -0.68
CA PHE A 218 34.90 -20.36 -2.02
C PHE A 218 35.92 -21.50 -2.16
N ARG A 219 36.73 -21.77 -1.13
CA ARG A 219 37.64 -22.93 -1.13
C ARG A 219 36.89 -24.26 -1.30
N ASN A 220 35.69 -24.34 -0.74
CA ASN A 220 34.79 -25.49 -0.83
C ASN A 220 34.07 -25.62 -2.17
N ARG A 221 34.29 -24.70 -3.11
CA ARG A 221 33.76 -24.74 -4.48
C ARG A 221 34.86 -24.82 -5.52
N LEU A 222 36.00 -24.20 -5.24
CA LEU A 222 37.12 -24.13 -6.17
C LEU A 222 37.58 -25.53 -6.58
N GLY A 223 37.76 -25.68 -7.88
CA GLY A 223 38.36 -26.84 -8.51
C GLY A 223 39.36 -26.36 -9.55
N PHE A 224 40.47 -27.07 -9.70
CA PHE A 224 41.61 -26.59 -10.47
C PHE A 224 42.30 -27.69 -11.28
N LEU A 225 43.10 -27.27 -12.26
CA LEU A 225 44.03 -28.10 -13.01
C LEU A 225 45.35 -27.34 -13.21
N THR A 226 46.46 -27.90 -12.70
CA THR A 226 47.79 -27.25 -12.66
C THR A 226 48.55 -27.29 -13.98
N TYR A 227 48.11 -28.10 -14.94
CA TYR A 227 48.64 -28.09 -16.30
C TYR A 227 47.63 -28.68 -17.28
N ALA A 228 47.47 -28.01 -18.42
CA ALA A 228 46.81 -28.50 -19.62
C ALA A 228 47.53 -27.95 -20.85
N LYS A 229 47.55 -28.72 -21.94
CA LYS A 229 48.19 -28.27 -23.19
C LYS A 229 47.45 -27.09 -23.84
N GLU A 230 46.13 -27.16 -23.89
CA GLU A 230 45.26 -26.12 -24.50
C GLU A 230 44.11 -25.75 -23.53
N PRO A 231 43.59 -24.52 -23.61
CA PRO A 231 42.45 -24.10 -22.81
C PRO A 231 41.19 -24.87 -23.20
N HIS A 232 40.52 -25.50 -22.25
CA HIS A 232 39.23 -26.10 -22.52
C HIS A 232 38.34 -26.22 -21.28
N SER A 233 37.03 -26.12 -21.47
CA SER A 233 36.09 -26.18 -20.35
C SER A 233 35.91 -27.63 -19.87
N ARG A 234 36.18 -27.88 -18.59
CA ARG A 234 35.90 -29.14 -17.90
C ARG A 234 34.91 -28.92 -16.76
N LYS A 235 33.99 -29.88 -16.56
CA LYS A 235 33.04 -29.85 -15.44
C LYS A 235 33.80 -29.91 -14.11
N GLY A 236 33.44 -29.05 -13.16
CA GLY A 236 34.04 -28.98 -11.82
C GLY A 236 35.45 -28.38 -11.74
N ILE A 237 36.10 -28.06 -12.87
CA ILE A 237 37.35 -27.30 -12.92
C ILE A 237 37.01 -25.84 -13.22
N HIS A 238 37.39 -24.93 -12.33
CA HIS A 238 37.13 -23.50 -12.42
C HIS A 238 38.38 -22.76 -12.90
N LEU A 239 39.55 -23.14 -12.37
CA LEU A 239 40.86 -22.57 -12.68
C LEU A 239 41.74 -23.59 -13.43
N MET A 240 42.26 -23.21 -14.59
CA MET A 240 43.13 -24.06 -15.40
C MET A 240 44.40 -23.30 -15.79
N PHE A 241 45.55 -23.91 -15.50
CA PHE A 241 46.85 -23.45 -15.98
C PHE A 241 47.17 -24.13 -17.30
N VAL A 242 47.53 -23.36 -18.31
CA VAL A 242 47.76 -23.85 -19.67
C VAL A 242 49.21 -23.63 -20.13
N GLU A 243 49.65 -24.39 -21.13
CA GLU A 243 50.98 -24.23 -21.74
C GLU A 243 51.19 -22.75 -22.18
N PRO A 244 52.38 -22.16 -21.92
CA PRO A 244 52.71 -20.83 -22.43
C PRO A 244 52.45 -20.73 -23.95
N PHE A 245 51.93 -19.59 -24.40
CA PHE A 245 51.55 -19.34 -25.81
C PHE A 245 50.39 -20.17 -26.36
N SER A 246 49.69 -20.98 -25.54
CA SER A 246 48.50 -21.73 -25.98
C SER A 246 47.22 -20.88 -26.08
N LEU A 247 47.17 -19.73 -25.40
CA LEU A 247 46.03 -18.80 -25.40
C LEU A 247 46.02 -17.92 -26.66
N ARG A 248 45.36 -18.37 -27.72
CA ARG A 248 45.32 -17.64 -29.00
C ARG A 248 44.38 -16.42 -28.94
N PRO A 249 44.81 -15.22 -29.39
CA PRO A 249 43.92 -14.09 -29.56
C PRO A 249 42.82 -14.38 -30.60
N GLY A 250 41.59 -13.95 -30.34
CA GLY A 250 40.43 -14.13 -31.21
C GLY A 250 39.69 -15.48 -31.06
N ASP A 251 40.12 -16.36 -30.15
CA ASP A 251 39.40 -17.61 -29.88
C ASP A 251 38.12 -17.33 -29.07
N ARG A 252 36.98 -17.25 -29.79
CA ARG A 252 35.65 -16.98 -29.21
C ARG A 252 35.23 -17.98 -28.13
N ASN A 253 35.77 -19.20 -28.12
CA ASN A 253 35.43 -20.20 -27.11
C ASN A 253 36.10 -19.93 -25.77
N VAL A 254 37.24 -19.24 -25.79
CA VAL A 254 38.07 -18.92 -24.61
C VAL A 254 37.87 -17.47 -24.18
N GLU A 255 37.75 -16.53 -25.11
CA GLU A 255 37.65 -15.09 -24.83
C GLU A 255 36.32 -14.65 -24.22
N LYS A 256 35.35 -15.55 -24.04
CA LYS A 256 34.14 -15.30 -23.20
C LYS A 256 34.40 -15.52 -21.71
N ASP A 257 35.44 -16.29 -21.38
CA ASP A 257 35.89 -16.67 -20.03
C ASP A 257 36.96 -15.70 -19.52
N PHE A 258 37.40 -15.84 -18.27
CA PHE A 258 38.52 -15.04 -17.76
C PHE A 258 39.85 -15.58 -18.32
N VAL A 259 40.62 -14.70 -18.94
CA VAL A 259 41.88 -15.07 -19.60
C VAL A 259 43.00 -14.22 -19.02
N PHE A 260 44.05 -14.90 -18.54
CA PHE A 260 45.30 -14.31 -18.05
C PHE A 260 46.45 -14.88 -18.86
N ASP A 261 46.75 -14.24 -19.97
CA ASP A 261 47.89 -14.58 -20.82
C ASP A 261 49.07 -13.72 -20.41
N LEU A 262 49.83 -14.23 -19.44
CA LEU A 262 50.92 -13.50 -18.80
C LEU A 262 52.23 -13.65 -19.57
N THR A 263 52.21 -14.29 -20.75
CA THR A 263 53.38 -14.46 -21.58
C THR A 263 53.78 -13.12 -22.22
N ASN A 264 54.95 -12.57 -21.88
CA ASN A 264 55.61 -11.32 -22.35
C ASN A 264 54.79 -10.00 -22.50
N SER A 265 53.55 -10.00 -23.01
CA SER A 265 52.70 -8.83 -23.28
C SER A 265 51.55 -8.64 -22.27
N GLY A 266 51.32 -9.60 -21.37
CA GLY A 266 50.42 -9.45 -20.21
C GLY A 266 48.97 -9.12 -20.58
N ARG A 267 48.28 -10.01 -21.31
CA ARG A 267 46.89 -9.82 -21.73
C ARG A 267 45.91 -10.39 -20.71
N VAL A 268 45.06 -9.52 -20.16
CA VAL A 268 43.97 -9.86 -19.22
C VAL A 268 42.62 -9.52 -19.86
N LEU A 269 41.67 -10.47 -19.86
CA LEU A 269 40.33 -10.29 -20.44
C LEU A 269 39.20 -10.57 -19.44
N ASN A 270 38.08 -9.88 -19.63
CA ASN A 270 36.80 -10.06 -18.91
C ASN A 270 36.83 -9.81 -17.40
N VAL A 271 37.87 -9.13 -16.88
CA VAL A 271 37.93 -8.71 -15.49
C VAL A 271 37.37 -7.30 -15.34
N ASP A 272 36.57 -7.09 -14.31
CA ASP A 272 36.03 -5.78 -13.95
C ASP A 272 37.01 -5.05 -13.03
N ALA A 273 37.63 -3.98 -13.54
CA ALA A 273 38.63 -3.22 -12.80
C ALA A 273 38.04 -2.45 -11.59
N GLU A 274 36.74 -2.13 -11.59
CA GLU A 274 36.10 -1.45 -10.46
C GLU A 274 35.86 -2.39 -9.29
N GLN A 275 35.50 -3.65 -9.57
CA GLN A 275 35.30 -4.68 -8.55
C GLN A 275 36.61 -5.03 -7.82
N VAL A 276 37.73 -4.95 -8.53
CA VAL A 276 39.06 -5.26 -7.99
C VAL A 276 39.53 -4.23 -6.96
N ARG A 277 39.02 -2.99 -7.01
CA ARG A 277 39.31 -1.91 -6.06
C ARG A 277 38.43 -1.92 -4.80
N GLN A 278 37.60 -2.94 -4.64
CA GLN A 278 36.72 -3.05 -3.48
C GLN A 278 37.48 -3.44 -2.21
N PRO A 279 36.97 -3.09 -1.01
CA PRO A 279 37.73 -3.16 0.25
C PRO A 279 38.35 -4.52 0.58
N TYR A 280 37.70 -5.62 0.17
CA TYR A 280 38.19 -6.97 0.45
C TYR A 280 39.53 -7.25 -0.24
N PHE A 281 39.64 -6.94 -1.54
CA PHE A 281 40.84 -7.26 -2.33
C PHE A 281 42.05 -6.44 -1.88
N ASP A 282 41.84 -5.17 -1.54
CA ASP A 282 42.89 -4.30 -1.00
C ASP A 282 43.36 -4.77 0.37
N TRP A 283 42.43 -5.19 1.23
CA TRP A 283 42.80 -5.69 2.55
C TRP A 283 43.50 -7.04 2.46
N ILE A 284 42.89 -8.05 1.81
CA ILE A 284 43.43 -9.41 1.79
C ILE A 284 44.82 -9.48 1.18
N THR A 285 45.05 -8.69 0.12
CA THR A 285 46.36 -8.65 -0.55
C THR A 285 47.41 -8.01 0.35
N ARG A 286 47.09 -6.89 1.01
CA ARG A 286 48.01 -6.26 1.97
C ARG A 286 48.30 -7.17 3.16
N THR A 287 47.29 -7.80 3.75
CA THR A 287 47.45 -8.76 4.86
C THR A 287 48.41 -9.88 4.49
N LEU A 288 48.22 -10.50 3.32
CA LEU A 288 49.08 -11.58 2.86
C LEU A 288 50.50 -11.13 2.53
N LEU A 289 50.66 -9.98 1.87
CA LEU A 289 51.98 -9.44 1.49
C LEU A 289 52.79 -8.94 2.69
N ASN A 290 52.14 -8.58 3.79
CA ASN A 290 52.79 -8.23 5.05
C ASN A 290 53.18 -9.46 5.89
N GLY A 291 52.86 -10.68 5.42
CA GLY A 291 53.12 -11.94 6.14
C GLY A 291 52.11 -12.26 7.25
N GLU A 292 50.98 -11.55 7.30
CA GLU A 292 49.91 -11.80 8.25
C GLU A 292 48.93 -12.87 7.74
N THR A 293 48.19 -13.49 8.66
CA THR A 293 47.22 -14.56 8.31
C THR A 293 45.78 -14.05 8.36
N PRO A 294 45.00 -14.16 7.27
CA PRO A 294 43.59 -13.73 7.23
C PRO A 294 42.61 -14.73 7.87
N ASP A 295 43.09 -15.77 8.54
CA ASP A 295 42.30 -16.91 9.04
C ASP A 295 41.21 -16.48 10.04
N ASP A 296 41.53 -15.53 10.92
CA ASP A 296 40.58 -14.99 11.90
C ASP A 296 39.44 -14.22 11.24
N PHE A 297 39.72 -13.49 10.15
CA PHE A 297 38.67 -12.86 9.35
C PHE A 297 37.78 -13.91 8.67
N PHE A 298 38.34 -14.99 8.14
CA PHE A 298 37.54 -16.03 7.50
C PHE A 298 36.62 -16.77 8.47
N LYS A 299 37.10 -17.07 9.68
CA LYS A 299 36.27 -17.60 10.78
C LYS A 299 35.16 -16.63 11.16
N PHE A 300 35.49 -15.34 11.27
CA PHE A 300 34.50 -14.30 11.51
C PHE A 300 33.44 -14.26 10.40
N ALA A 301 33.85 -14.28 9.13
CA ALA A 301 32.92 -14.24 8.00
C ALA A 301 31.98 -15.45 7.99
N GLU A 302 32.50 -16.66 8.20
CA GLU A 302 31.70 -17.90 8.29
C GLU A 302 30.67 -17.82 9.43
N GLN A 303 31.09 -17.34 10.60
CA GLN A 303 30.20 -17.14 11.75
C GLN A 303 29.10 -16.11 11.43
N MET A 304 29.43 -14.98 10.80
CA MET A 304 28.45 -13.93 10.48
C MET A 304 27.49 -14.31 9.35
N LEU A 305 27.92 -15.15 8.42
CA LEU A 305 27.11 -15.64 7.30
C LEU A 305 26.22 -16.83 7.70
N THR A 306 26.46 -17.43 8.86
CA THR A 306 25.63 -18.51 9.38
C THR A 306 24.17 -18.05 9.57
N GLY A 307 23.23 -18.83 9.04
CA GLY A 307 21.79 -18.57 9.14
C GLY A 307 21.27 -17.44 8.25
N MET A 308 22.09 -16.93 7.33
CA MET A 308 21.66 -16.01 6.28
C MET A 308 21.04 -16.77 5.08
N GLU A 309 20.51 -16.04 4.11
CA GLU A 309 19.93 -16.61 2.89
C GLU A 309 20.88 -17.55 2.13
N ALA A 310 20.32 -18.60 1.52
CA ALA A 310 21.10 -19.60 0.81
C ALA A 310 21.94 -18.98 -0.33
N GLY A 311 23.24 -19.28 -0.34
CA GLY A 311 24.19 -18.77 -1.33
C GLY A 311 24.79 -17.40 -1.01
N ARG A 312 24.38 -16.73 0.08
CA ARG A 312 24.97 -15.45 0.52
C ARG A 312 26.45 -15.60 0.94
N ASP A 313 26.84 -16.79 1.37
CA ASP A 313 28.23 -17.17 1.66
C ASP A 313 29.13 -17.20 0.40
N LEU A 314 28.53 -17.23 -0.79
CA LEU A 314 29.20 -17.23 -2.08
C LEU A 314 29.02 -15.89 -2.83
N THR A 315 28.52 -14.84 -2.19
CA THR A 315 28.42 -13.51 -2.80
C THR A 315 29.62 -12.64 -2.40
N LEU A 316 30.21 -11.96 -3.39
CA LEU A 316 31.37 -11.11 -3.17
C LEU A 316 31.06 -9.88 -2.28
N SER A 317 29.86 -9.30 -2.42
CA SER A 317 29.41 -8.15 -1.63
C SER A 317 29.44 -8.43 -0.12
N SER A 318 29.09 -9.65 0.30
CA SER A 318 29.16 -10.06 1.70
C SER A 318 30.55 -9.88 2.28
N TYR A 319 31.61 -10.23 1.54
CA TYR A 319 32.97 -10.12 2.03
C TYR A 319 33.48 -8.67 2.03
N HIS A 320 32.97 -7.81 1.15
CA HIS A 320 33.23 -6.36 1.19
C HIS A 320 32.56 -5.69 2.41
N GLU A 321 31.34 -6.10 2.74
CA GLU A 321 30.64 -5.62 3.94
C GLU A 321 31.34 -6.13 5.21
N LEU A 322 31.57 -7.44 5.31
CA LEU A 322 32.14 -8.07 6.48
C LEU A 322 33.56 -7.60 6.77
N ILE A 323 34.38 -7.35 5.76
CA ILE A 323 35.73 -6.82 6.02
C ILE A 323 35.67 -5.39 6.56
N THR A 324 34.70 -4.60 6.11
CA THR A 324 34.48 -3.25 6.64
C THR A 324 34.08 -3.32 8.11
N LEU A 325 33.14 -4.21 8.46
CA LEU A 325 32.71 -4.43 9.84
C LEU A 325 33.83 -4.98 10.74
N TYR A 326 34.61 -5.93 10.23
CA TYR A 326 35.73 -6.52 10.95
C TYR A 326 36.81 -5.48 11.26
N ARG A 327 37.20 -4.64 10.29
CA ARG A 327 38.19 -3.56 10.52
C ARG A 327 37.70 -2.50 11.49
N ILE A 328 36.42 -2.16 11.41
CA ILE A 328 35.77 -1.27 12.35
C ILE A 328 35.84 -1.82 13.78
N GLU A 329 35.63 -3.13 13.96
CA GLU A 329 35.77 -3.81 15.25
C GLU A 329 37.22 -3.78 15.75
N GLN A 330 38.21 -3.86 14.85
CA GLN A 330 39.65 -3.70 15.12
C GLN A 330 40.09 -2.23 15.32
N GLU A 331 39.21 -1.40 15.90
CA GLU A 331 39.47 0.01 16.28
C GLU A 331 39.67 1.01 15.12
N GLU A 332 39.46 0.64 13.85
CA GLU A 332 39.43 1.58 12.73
C GLU A 332 38.10 2.36 12.63
N ARG A 333 37.73 3.06 13.71
CA ARG A 333 36.44 3.75 13.85
C ARG A 333 36.18 4.84 12.80
N GLY A 334 37.22 5.36 12.15
CA GLY A 334 37.09 6.33 11.05
C GLY A 334 36.18 5.82 9.92
N LEU A 335 36.21 4.52 9.63
CA LEU A 335 35.40 3.88 8.59
C LEU A 335 33.89 3.97 8.87
N TYR A 336 33.49 4.00 10.15
CA TYR A 336 32.09 4.23 10.51
C TYR A 336 31.64 5.62 10.09
N ASN A 337 32.45 6.65 10.38
CA ASN A 337 32.09 8.04 10.14
C ASN A 337 31.88 8.35 8.65
N GLU A 338 32.61 7.66 7.76
CA GLU A 338 32.46 7.78 6.31
C GLU A 338 31.13 7.22 5.79
N ARG A 339 30.61 6.15 6.42
CA ARG A 339 29.45 5.38 5.90
C ARG A 339 28.47 4.94 6.99
N ARG A 340 28.14 5.84 7.93
CA ARG A 340 27.35 5.57 9.15
C ARG A 340 26.07 4.75 8.90
N ILE A 341 25.22 5.22 7.99
CA ILE A 341 23.92 4.58 7.69
C ILE A 341 24.13 3.20 7.07
N SER A 342 25.07 3.07 6.11
CA SER A 342 25.36 1.79 5.46
C SER A 342 25.84 0.75 6.45
N VAL A 343 26.75 1.13 7.36
CA VAL A 343 27.29 0.22 8.38
C VAL A 343 26.19 -0.26 9.32
N LEU A 344 25.35 0.65 9.84
CA LEU A 344 24.24 0.28 10.72
C LEU A 344 23.20 -0.61 10.02
N ARG A 345 22.87 -0.32 8.75
CA ARG A 345 21.97 -1.18 7.96
C ARG A 345 22.53 -2.59 7.77
N SER A 346 23.81 -2.70 7.40
CA SER A 346 24.48 -4.00 7.29
C SER A 346 24.45 -4.76 8.62
N LEU A 347 24.74 -4.09 9.74
CA LEU A 347 24.66 -4.71 11.07
C LEU A 347 23.26 -5.21 11.40
N THR A 348 22.21 -4.39 11.18
CA THR A 348 20.83 -4.81 11.39
C THR A 348 20.46 -6.01 10.51
N ASP A 349 20.89 -6.04 9.26
CA ASP A 349 20.64 -7.15 8.34
C ASP A 349 21.25 -8.47 8.85
N TYR A 350 22.53 -8.47 9.25
CA TYR A 350 23.16 -9.67 9.85
C TYR A 350 22.51 -10.11 11.16
N LEU A 351 21.89 -9.19 11.90
CA LEU A 351 21.22 -9.43 13.19
C LEU A 351 19.73 -9.78 13.06
N SER A 352 19.11 -9.64 11.88
CA SER A 352 17.67 -9.79 11.70
C SER A 352 17.15 -11.23 11.80
N SER A 353 18.04 -12.24 11.73
CA SER A 353 17.65 -13.65 11.85
C SER A 353 17.26 -14.00 13.31
N PRO A 354 16.18 -14.79 13.54
CA PRO A 354 15.65 -15.07 14.89
C PRO A 354 16.69 -15.62 15.89
N ASP A 355 17.69 -16.36 15.40
CA ASP A 355 18.76 -16.98 16.20
C ASP A 355 20.12 -16.24 16.07
N ALA A 356 20.14 -15.04 15.50
CA ALA A 356 21.38 -14.30 15.24
C ALA A 356 22.09 -13.88 16.53
N LEU A 357 21.36 -13.40 17.53
CA LEU A 357 21.93 -12.76 18.72
C LEU A 357 22.96 -13.62 19.48
N PRO A 358 22.66 -14.86 19.90
CA PRO A 358 23.65 -15.69 20.61
C PRO A 358 24.86 -16.06 19.73
N ARG A 359 24.69 -16.08 18.40
CA ARG A 359 25.75 -16.45 17.46
C ARG A 359 26.59 -15.27 16.98
N LYS A 360 26.03 -14.07 17.00
CA LYS A 360 26.61 -12.84 16.41
C LYS A 360 26.71 -11.71 17.44
N MET A 361 26.96 -12.06 18.71
CA MET A 361 27.12 -11.10 19.81
C MET A 361 28.10 -9.97 19.47
N ARG A 362 29.20 -10.29 18.79
CA ARG A 362 30.19 -9.30 18.34
C ARG A 362 29.59 -8.17 17.50
N LEU A 363 28.71 -8.49 16.54
CA LEU A 363 28.03 -7.48 15.72
C LEU A 363 26.98 -6.71 16.52
N ASN A 364 26.30 -7.38 17.45
CA ASN A 364 25.35 -6.73 18.33
C ASN A 364 26.06 -5.71 19.25
N ASP A 365 27.18 -6.08 19.86
CA ASP A 365 27.98 -5.20 20.71
C ASP A 365 28.52 -4.02 19.91
N LEU A 366 28.95 -4.27 18.67
CA LEU A 366 29.36 -3.21 17.75
C LEU A 366 28.21 -2.25 17.42
N PHE A 367 27.01 -2.77 17.11
CA PHE A 367 25.82 -1.96 16.88
C PHE A 367 25.48 -1.08 18.09
N LEU A 368 25.47 -1.67 19.29
CA LEU A 368 25.20 -0.95 20.54
C LEU A 368 26.25 0.12 20.80
N SER A 369 27.53 -0.14 20.52
CA SER A 369 28.59 0.87 20.65
C SER A 369 28.38 2.07 19.72
N PHE A 370 27.82 1.86 18.53
CA PHE A 370 27.46 2.93 17.61
C PHE A 370 26.17 3.65 17.97
N PHE A 371 25.20 2.93 18.51
CA PHE A 371 24.05 3.55 19.13
C PHE A 371 24.48 4.50 20.25
N ASP A 372 25.41 4.09 21.11
CA ASP A 372 25.95 4.91 22.20
C ASP A 372 26.64 6.17 21.64
N HIS A 373 27.47 6.00 20.61
CA HIS A 373 28.16 7.11 19.96
C HIS A 373 27.19 8.12 19.35
N GLU A 374 26.20 7.69 18.57
CA GLU A 374 25.21 8.60 17.97
C GLU A 374 24.28 9.18 19.04
N PHE A 375 24.00 8.45 20.12
CA PHE A 375 23.20 8.96 21.22
C PHE A 375 23.93 10.07 21.99
N ASP A 376 25.24 9.96 22.21
CA ASP A 376 26.03 11.02 22.82
C ASP A 376 26.06 12.27 21.94
N ARG A 377 26.15 12.12 20.61
CA ARG A 377 26.03 13.27 19.69
C ARG A 377 24.67 13.96 19.79
N VAL A 378 23.59 13.19 19.92
CA VAL A 378 22.26 13.76 20.15
C VAL A 378 22.19 14.45 21.52
N LYS A 379 22.88 13.95 22.56
CA LYS A 379 22.98 14.69 23.84
C LYS A 379 23.71 16.03 23.68
N ASP A 380 24.68 16.11 22.78
CA ASP A 380 25.42 17.33 22.44
C ASP A 380 24.65 18.31 21.54
N GLY A 381 23.37 18.04 21.27
CA GLY A 381 22.49 18.93 20.48
C GLY A 381 22.42 18.60 18.98
N TYR A 382 23.07 17.52 18.53
CA TYR A 382 23.00 17.09 17.13
C TYR A 382 21.58 16.58 16.79
N ILE A 383 21.15 16.83 15.56
CA ILE A 383 19.90 16.30 15.01
C ILE A 383 20.26 15.12 14.11
N PRO A 384 19.75 13.91 14.40
CA PRO A 384 20.12 12.74 13.64
C PRO A 384 19.57 12.78 12.22
N ASP A 385 20.31 12.14 11.31
CA ASP A 385 19.83 11.87 9.96
C ASP A 385 18.64 10.90 10.00
N VAL A 386 17.67 11.09 9.10
CA VAL A 386 16.48 10.24 8.98
C VAL A 386 16.84 8.76 8.84
N GLY A 387 17.89 8.44 8.08
CA GLY A 387 18.37 7.08 7.89
C GLY A 387 18.97 6.45 9.16
N LEU A 388 19.51 7.24 10.10
CA LEU A 388 19.95 6.73 11.40
C LEU A 388 18.78 6.36 12.29
N VAL A 389 17.73 7.19 12.29
CA VAL A 389 16.48 6.92 13.02
C VAL A 389 15.84 5.62 12.52
N ASP A 390 15.82 5.40 11.19
CA ASP A 390 15.37 4.13 10.61
C ASP A 390 16.21 2.93 11.06
N CYS A 391 17.54 3.03 11.05
CA CYS A 391 18.40 1.94 11.50
C CYS A 391 18.10 1.52 12.95
N PHE A 392 17.90 2.50 13.85
CA PHE A 392 17.58 2.21 15.25
C PHE A 392 16.15 1.70 15.44
N LYS A 393 15.18 2.18 14.64
CA LYS A 393 13.82 1.62 14.56
C LYS A 393 13.86 0.15 14.12
N ASP A 394 14.62 -0.17 13.08
CA ASP A 394 14.67 -1.52 12.54
C ASP A 394 15.39 -2.47 13.50
N TYR A 395 16.47 -2.02 14.15
CA TYR A 395 17.09 -2.78 15.24
C TYR A 395 16.12 -3.04 16.40
N TYR A 396 15.25 -2.08 16.75
CA TYR A 396 14.22 -2.29 17.78
C TYR A 396 13.20 -3.37 17.39
N LYS A 397 12.87 -3.54 16.09
CA LYS A 397 12.02 -4.66 15.65
C LYS A 397 12.67 -6.02 15.90
N VAL A 398 13.99 -6.08 15.78
CA VAL A 398 14.78 -7.30 16.04
C VAL A 398 14.92 -7.54 17.54
N HIS A 399 15.19 -6.50 18.34
CA HIS A 399 15.53 -6.62 19.77
C HIS A 399 14.84 -5.57 20.66
N ALA A 400 13.51 -5.60 20.68
CA ALA A 400 12.69 -4.58 21.36
C ALA A 400 12.97 -4.43 22.85
N ARG A 401 13.02 -5.53 23.61
CA ARG A 401 12.96 -5.49 25.09
C ARG A 401 14.19 -4.91 25.79
N SER A 402 15.38 -5.01 25.21
CA SER A 402 16.62 -4.55 25.86
C SER A 402 16.97 -3.09 25.53
N SER A 403 16.49 -2.57 24.39
CA SER A 403 16.88 -1.26 23.85
C SER A 403 15.79 -0.18 23.97
N GLU A 404 14.55 -0.57 24.30
CA GLU A 404 13.36 0.30 24.32
C GLU A 404 13.58 1.63 25.08
N ASN A 405 14.00 1.56 26.34
CA ASN A 405 14.17 2.75 27.18
C ASN A 405 15.21 3.72 26.62
N ARG A 406 16.29 3.18 26.03
CA ARG A 406 17.38 3.96 25.46
C ARG A 406 16.96 4.59 24.14
N LEU A 407 16.28 3.84 23.29
CA LEU A 407 15.74 4.35 22.03
C LEU A 407 14.69 5.44 22.27
N VAL A 408 13.78 5.25 23.23
CA VAL A 408 12.81 6.29 23.58
C VAL A 408 13.51 7.56 24.07
N GLU A 409 14.56 7.44 24.88
CA GLU A 409 15.33 8.62 25.30
C GLU A 409 16.06 9.29 24.13
N TYR A 410 16.64 8.50 23.23
CA TYR A 410 17.24 8.99 21.99
C TYR A 410 16.23 9.80 21.16
N LEU A 411 15.01 9.29 20.98
CA LEU A 411 13.95 9.96 20.22
C LEU A 411 13.47 11.26 20.91
N ILE A 412 13.29 11.24 22.23
CA ILE A 412 12.93 12.43 23.02
C ILE A 412 13.97 13.54 22.83
N ARG A 413 15.27 13.22 22.94
CA ARG A 413 16.34 14.20 22.76
C ARG A 413 16.45 14.67 21.31
N SER A 414 16.31 13.75 20.36
CA SER A 414 16.32 14.08 18.92
C SER A 414 15.21 15.06 18.56
N LEU A 415 13.99 14.84 19.06
CA LEU A 415 12.87 15.75 18.87
C LEU A 415 13.09 17.10 19.55
N ASN A 416 13.61 17.11 20.78
CA ASN A 416 13.93 18.36 21.48
C ASN A 416 14.95 19.20 20.70
N ASN A 417 16.01 18.59 20.19
CA ASN A 417 17.02 19.26 19.36
C ASN A 417 16.39 19.78 18.05
N ALA A 418 15.54 18.97 17.40
CA ALA A 418 14.86 19.36 16.17
C ALA A 418 13.90 20.54 16.38
N TYR A 419 13.14 20.56 17.48
CA TYR A 419 12.31 21.71 17.86
C TYR A 419 13.15 22.96 18.15
N THR A 420 14.26 22.81 18.88
CA THR A 420 15.16 23.92 19.21
C THR A 420 15.77 24.55 17.96
N ALA A 421 16.13 23.73 16.97
CA ALA A 421 16.65 24.20 15.68
C ALA A 421 15.55 24.60 14.67
N ARG A 422 14.26 24.47 15.04
CA ARG A 422 13.10 24.71 14.15
C ARG A 422 13.12 23.86 12.87
N ASN A 423 13.66 22.64 12.93
CA ASN A 423 13.69 21.71 11.81
C ASN A 423 12.38 20.90 11.75
N THR A 424 11.39 21.43 11.06
CA THR A 424 10.04 20.83 10.96
C THR A 424 10.03 19.50 10.20
N GLU A 425 10.97 19.30 9.27
CA GLU A 425 11.10 18.06 8.50
C GLU A 425 11.54 16.90 9.41
N ALA A 426 12.61 17.10 10.19
CA ALA A 426 13.09 16.12 11.16
C ALA A 426 12.03 15.81 12.22
N VAL A 427 11.32 16.84 12.74
CA VAL A 427 10.21 16.65 13.68
C VAL A 427 9.12 15.75 13.07
N THR A 428 8.67 16.08 11.86
CA THR A 428 7.60 15.33 11.19
C THR A 428 8.01 13.88 10.96
N TYR A 429 9.23 13.66 10.48
CA TYR A 429 9.76 12.34 10.21
C TYR A 429 9.88 11.50 11.49
N ILE A 430 10.45 12.05 12.57
CA ILE A 430 10.63 11.30 13.81
C ILE A 430 9.27 10.91 14.43
N TYR A 431 8.26 11.79 14.42
CA TYR A 431 6.91 11.41 14.87
C TYR A 431 6.29 10.33 13.98
N HIS A 432 6.48 10.41 12.66
CA HIS A 432 6.02 9.35 11.75
C HIS A 432 6.66 8.00 12.09
N THR A 433 7.98 7.96 12.32
CA THR A 433 8.71 6.76 12.78
C THR A 433 8.13 6.19 14.09
N ILE A 434 7.75 7.06 15.03
CA ILE A 434 7.13 6.66 16.31
C ILE A 434 5.72 6.08 16.09
N GLU A 435 4.93 6.69 15.20
CA GLU A 435 3.56 6.26 14.87
C GLU A 435 3.53 4.93 14.11
N GLU A 436 4.49 4.69 13.22
CA GLU A 436 4.62 3.43 12.45
C GLU A 436 4.79 2.19 13.35
N ASN A 437 5.31 2.36 14.57
CA ASN A 437 5.56 1.25 15.50
C ASN A 437 4.71 1.40 16.77
N PRO A 438 3.55 0.72 16.88
CA PRO A 438 2.63 0.89 18.01
C PRO A 438 3.24 0.62 19.38
N SER A 439 4.18 -0.32 19.47
CA SER A 439 4.85 -0.65 20.74
C SER A 439 5.81 0.46 21.18
N LEU A 440 6.65 0.95 20.25
CA LEU A 440 7.56 2.06 20.51
C LEU A 440 6.79 3.35 20.79
N GLY A 441 5.72 3.62 20.04
CA GLY A 441 4.82 4.74 20.27
C GLY A 441 4.21 4.71 21.65
N LYS A 442 3.67 3.57 22.10
CA LYS A 442 3.12 3.44 23.45
C LYS A 442 4.15 3.83 24.50
N SER A 443 5.38 3.32 24.40
CA SER A 443 6.44 3.57 25.38
C SER A 443 6.97 4.99 25.34
N TYR A 444 7.08 5.58 24.14
CA TYR A 444 7.41 6.98 23.95
C TYR A 444 6.39 7.91 24.61
N PHE A 445 5.11 7.78 24.26
CA PHE A 445 4.07 8.66 24.79
C PHE A 445 3.86 8.47 26.30
N THR A 446 3.99 7.24 26.81
CA THR A 446 3.94 6.99 28.27
C THR A 446 5.06 7.76 28.99
N LYS A 447 6.29 7.75 28.46
CA LYS A 447 7.42 8.47 29.08
C LYS A 447 7.30 9.99 28.95
N VAL A 448 6.77 10.49 27.83
CA VAL A 448 6.56 11.93 27.61
C VAL A 448 5.45 12.47 28.51
N LEU A 449 4.31 11.76 28.58
CA LEU A 449 3.15 12.15 29.38
C LEU A 449 3.41 12.05 30.89
N GLY A 450 4.27 11.13 31.33
CA GLY A 450 4.72 11.04 32.72
C GLY A 450 5.57 12.22 33.20
N ASN A 451 5.98 13.15 32.31
CA ASN A 451 6.77 14.33 32.67
C ASN A 451 6.09 15.62 32.15
N PRO A 452 5.63 16.53 33.01
CA PRO A 452 4.95 17.76 32.59
C PRO A 452 5.77 18.66 31.66
N ALA A 453 7.09 18.73 31.85
CA ALA A 453 7.96 19.55 30.99
C ALA A 453 8.07 18.97 29.58
N LEU A 454 8.24 17.65 29.47
CA LEU A 454 8.25 16.96 28.17
C LEU A 454 6.88 17.00 27.50
N THR A 455 5.80 16.90 28.27
CA THR A 455 4.44 17.03 27.75
C THR A 455 4.26 18.39 27.07
N LYS A 456 4.63 19.48 27.76
CA LYS A 456 4.54 20.83 27.18
C LYS A 456 5.44 21.03 25.96
N LEU A 457 6.64 20.46 25.98
CA LEU A 457 7.64 20.66 24.94
C LEU A 457 7.42 19.79 23.68
N LEU A 458 6.96 18.55 23.86
CA LEU A 458 6.91 17.54 22.80
C LEU A 458 5.48 17.08 22.50
N PHE A 459 4.63 16.90 23.50
CA PHE A 459 3.28 16.38 23.28
C PHE A 459 2.30 17.46 22.80
N ILE A 460 2.27 18.64 23.45
CA ILE A 460 1.34 19.71 23.07
C ILE A 460 1.56 20.21 21.64
N PRO A 461 2.80 20.49 21.17
CA PRO A 461 3.02 20.91 19.77
C PRO A 461 2.67 19.81 18.76
N TYR A 462 2.91 18.54 19.12
CA TYR A 462 2.48 17.40 18.32
C TYR A 462 0.96 17.35 18.17
N MET A 463 0.22 17.49 19.28
CA MET A 463 -1.24 17.53 19.24
C MET A 463 -1.78 18.73 18.49
N ASP A 464 -1.16 19.90 18.59
CA ASP A 464 -1.55 21.10 17.82
C ASP A 464 -1.44 20.84 16.31
N SER A 465 -0.34 20.22 15.87
CA SER A 465 -0.18 19.79 14.48
C SER A 465 -1.23 18.75 14.07
N GLN A 466 -1.51 17.73 14.90
CA GLN A 466 -2.52 16.71 14.60
C GLN A 466 -3.93 17.31 14.49
N MET A 467 -4.31 18.19 15.42
CA MET A 467 -5.61 18.86 15.41
C MET A 467 -5.77 19.84 14.24
N LYS A 468 -4.69 20.50 13.79
CA LYS A 468 -4.72 21.36 12.59
C LYS A 468 -4.91 20.58 11.30
N ARG A 469 -4.39 19.34 11.23
CA ARG A 469 -4.50 18.45 10.07
C ARG A 469 -5.90 17.85 9.88
N THR A 470 -6.76 17.85 10.91
CA THR A 470 -8.13 17.37 10.75
C THR A 470 -8.93 18.38 9.92
N PRO A 471 -9.74 17.94 8.94
CA PRO A 471 -10.48 18.87 8.08
C PRO A 471 -11.69 19.47 8.81
N ASP A 472 -12.42 18.65 9.57
CA ASP A 472 -13.73 18.93 10.12
C ASP A 472 -13.82 18.70 11.64
N VAL A 473 -14.94 19.14 12.25
CA VAL A 473 -15.24 18.94 13.67
C VAL A 473 -15.25 17.45 14.04
N LYS A 474 -15.76 16.59 13.15
CA LYS A 474 -15.83 15.14 13.36
C LYS A 474 -14.45 14.51 13.52
N GLY A 475 -13.49 14.89 12.67
CA GLY A 475 -12.10 14.47 12.74
C GLY A 475 -11.41 14.97 14.00
N LEU A 476 -11.61 16.24 14.36
CA LEU A 476 -11.08 16.81 15.60
C LEU A 476 -11.54 16.04 16.84
N LEU A 477 -12.85 15.80 16.97
CA LEU A 477 -13.40 15.05 18.10
C LEU A 477 -12.91 13.60 18.15
N ALA A 478 -12.65 12.97 17.00
CA ALA A 478 -12.07 11.63 16.97
C ALA A 478 -10.65 11.62 17.58
N VAL A 479 -9.81 12.58 17.23
CA VAL A 479 -8.45 12.73 17.78
C VAL A 479 -8.51 13.01 19.29
N VAL A 480 -9.36 13.94 19.72
CA VAL A 480 -9.51 14.28 21.15
C VAL A 480 -9.96 13.06 21.97
N HIS A 481 -10.94 12.32 21.47
CA HIS A 481 -11.43 11.12 22.13
C HIS A 481 -10.37 10.01 22.20
N GLU A 482 -9.66 9.74 21.09
CA GLU A 482 -8.64 8.70 21.04
C GLU A 482 -7.55 8.92 22.11
N TRP A 483 -7.04 10.14 22.19
CA TRP A 483 -5.97 10.47 23.13
C TRP A 483 -6.46 10.62 24.57
N GLY A 484 -7.58 11.31 24.78
CA GLY A 484 -8.10 11.55 26.13
C GLY A 484 -8.75 10.33 26.78
N SER A 485 -9.22 9.34 26.00
CA SER A 485 -9.69 8.05 26.55
C SER A 485 -8.54 7.09 26.87
N ARG A 486 -7.43 7.17 26.13
CA ARG A 486 -6.28 6.27 26.27
C ARG A 486 -5.32 6.68 27.40
N TYR A 487 -5.19 7.97 27.66
CA TYR A 487 -4.25 8.52 28.64
C TYR A 487 -4.95 9.54 29.55
N ILE A 488 -5.09 9.22 30.84
CA ILE A 488 -5.76 10.08 31.81
C ILE A 488 -4.99 11.40 32.04
N GLU A 489 -3.67 11.37 31.88
CA GLU A 489 -2.81 12.54 31.97
C GLU A 489 -3.09 13.53 30.83
N VAL A 490 -3.59 13.06 29.69
CA VAL A 490 -3.93 13.93 28.55
C VAL A 490 -5.26 14.64 28.79
N SER A 491 -6.29 13.91 29.23
CA SER A 491 -7.61 14.50 29.46
C SER A 491 -7.58 15.56 30.56
N ALA A 492 -6.79 15.32 31.62
CA ALA A 492 -6.59 16.27 32.73
C ALA A 492 -5.63 17.43 32.41
N ASN A 493 -4.94 17.43 31.27
CA ASN A 493 -3.94 18.46 30.95
C ASN A 493 -4.59 19.77 30.47
N ALA A 494 -4.38 20.86 31.21
CA ALA A 494 -4.98 22.16 30.89
C ALA A 494 -4.57 22.73 29.52
N ASP A 495 -3.31 22.57 29.10
CA ASP A 495 -2.83 23.04 27.79
C ASP A 495 -3.51 22.25 26.66
N PHE A 496 -3.71 20.94 26.84
CA PHE A 496 -4.44 20.11 25.89
C PHE A 496 -5.94 20.49 25.80
N GLN A 497 -6.57 20.73 26.94
CA GLN A 497 -7.98 21.18 26.99
C GLN A 497 -8.16 22.52 26.26
N LEU A 498 -7.28 23.50 26.52
CA LEU A 498 -7.28 24.79 25.83
C LEU A 498 -7.03 24.65 24.32
N LEU A 499 -6.09 23.79 23.94
CA LEU A 499 -5.81 23.50 22.54
C LEU A 499 -7.04 22.91 21.84
N ALA A 500 -7.68 21.90 22.43
CA ALA A 500 -8.89 21.27 21.89
C ALA A 500 -10.04 22.28 21.75
N GLU A 501 -10.26 23.12 22.77
CA GLU A 501 -11.24 24.21 22.75
C GLU A 501 -10.97 25.20 21.60
N SER A 502 -9.72 25.65 21.46
CA SER A 502 -9.33 26.60 20.41
C SER A 502 -9.48 26.03 19.00
N ALA A 503 -9.11 24.75 18.82
CA ALA A 503 -9.26 24.04 17.56
C ALA A 503 -10.75 23.86 17.21
N LEU A 504 -11.59 23.50 18.19
CA LEU A 504 -13.03 23.35 18.00
C LEU A 504 -13.67 24.67 17.54
N MET A 505 -13.36 25.78 18.23
CA MET A 505 -13.83 27.10 17.84
C MET A 505 -13.38 27.49 16.43
N GLY A 506 -12.13 27.20 16.07
CA GLY A 506 -11.61 27.44 14.72
C GLY A 506 -12.37 26.66 13.64
N LYS A 507 -12.73 25.39 13.91
CA LYS A 507 -13.50 24.56 13.00
C LYS A 507 -14.95 25.01 12.89
N LEU A 508 -15.61 25.31 14.00
CA LEU A 508 -16.99 25.80 14.01
C LEU A 508 -17.18 27.08 13.19
N ARG A 509 -16.23 28.02 13.25
CA ARG A 509 -16.26 29.25 12.42
C ARG A 509 -16.20 28.98 10.92
N ALA A 510 -15.65 27.84 10.49
CA ALA A 510 -15.59 27.44 9.09
C ALA A 510 -16.82 26.61 8.66
N GLU A 511 -17.69 26.22 9.59
CA GLU A 511 -18.87 25.40 9.29
C GLU A 511 -19.98 26.21 8.62
N ARG A 512 -20.57 25.64 7.57
CA ARG A 512 -21.71 26.26 6.86
C ARG A 512 -23.02 26.15 7.63
N LYS A 513 -23.11 25.15 8.52
CA LYS A 513 -24.32 24.82 9.27
C LYS A 513 -24.00 24.73 10.77
N PRO A 514 -23.83 25.87 11.44
CA PRO A 514 -23.31 25.91 12.80
C PRO A 514 -24.21 25.20 13.81
N VAL A 515 -25.53 25.31 13.68
CA VAL A 515 -26.48 24.71 14.62
C VAL A 515 -26.49 23.18 14.53
N GLU A 516 -26.55 22.63 13.31
CA GLU A 516 -26.47 21.17 13.09
C GLU A 516 -25.12 20.62 13.60
N ALA A 517 -24.02 21.36 13.40
CA ALA A 517 -22.70 20.96 13.89
C ALA A 517 -22.63 20.91 15.42
N VAL A 518 -23.17 21.92 16.12
CA VAL A 518 -23.22 21.95 17.59
C VAL A 518 -24.14 20.87 18.16
N ALA A 519 -25.26 20.59 17.51
CA ALA A 519 -26.12 19.47 17.87
C ALA A 519 -25.38 18.12 17.75
N ALA A 520 -24.67 17.92 16.64
CA ALA A 520 -23.86 16.72 16.43
C ALA A 520 -22.70 16.59 17.43
N ILE A 521 -22.08 17.72 17.84
CA ILE A 521 -21.06 17.72 18.91
C ILE A 521 -21.66 17.20 20.21
N HIS A 522 -22.77 17.79 20.68
CA HIS A 522 -23.43 17.38 21.92
C HIS A 522 -23.83 15.91 21.92
N GLN A 523 -24.47 15.46 20.84
CA GLN A 523 -24.87 14.06 20.69
C GLN A 523 -23.65 13.13 20.78
N ARG A 524 -22.53 13.49 20.16
CA ARG A 524 -21.30 12.69 20.17
C ARG A 524 -20.61 12.69 21.53
N LEU A 525 -20.59 13.83 22.23
CA LEU A 525 -20.04 13.91 23.58
C LEU A 525 -20.88 13.09 24.56
N GLN A 526 -22.21 13.14 24.47
CA GLN A 526 -23.12 12.31 25.26
C GLN A 526 -22.95 10.81 24.97
N GLN A 527 -22.63 10.43 23.72
CA GLN A 527 -22.27 9.05 23.39
C GLN A 527 -21.00 8.58 24.10
N TRP A 528 -20.01 9.45 24.29
CA TRP A 528 -18.78 9.11 25.04
C TRP A 528 -19.07 8.87 26.52
N GLU A 529 -20.05 9.58 27.07
CA GLU A 529 -20.47 9.44 28.47
C GLU A 529 -21.30 8.15 28.66
N THR A 530 -22.28 7.93 27.78
CA THR A 530 -23.21 6.77 27.87
C THR A 530 -22.60 5.42 27.48
N SER A 531 -21.52 5.40 26.68
CA SER A 531 -20.85 4.14 26.29
C SER A 531 -20.02 3.51 27.42
N SER A 532 -19.83 4.20 28.54
CA SER A 532 -19.08 3.72 29.71
C SER A 532 -19.97 2.88 30.64
N ALA A 533 -20.47 1.75 30.14
CA ALA A 533 -21.47 0.91 30.81
C ALA A 533 -20.96 0.09 32.04
N VAL A 534 -19.77 0.36 32.56
CA VAL A 534 -19.19 -0.37 33.70
C VAL A 534 -18.66 0.61 34.74
N SER A 535 -19.51 1.02 35.69
CA SER A 535 -19.26 1.55 37.06
C SER A 535 -17.99 2.36 37.41
N GLN A 536 -17.22 2.81 36.44
CA GLN A 536 -16.01 3.62 36.53
C GLN A 536 -16.15 4.70 35.45
N PHE A 537 -16.21 5.96 35.89
CA PHE A 537 -16.25 7.12 34.98
C PHE A 537 -15.08 7.06 34.00
N SER A 538 -15.34 7.38 32.74
CA SER A 538 -14.29 7.47 31.72
C SER A 538 -13.25 8.54 32.11
N PRO A 539 -11.96 8.36 31.79
CA PRO A 539 -10.93 9.40 32.00
C PRO A 539 -11.30 10.77 31.41
N LEU A 540 -12.16 10.78 30.39
CA LEU A 540 -12.69 12.00 29.77
C LEU A 540 -13.70 12.71 30.70
N GLU A 541 -14.59 11.97 31.34
CA GLU A 541 -15.61 12.50 32.26
C GLU A 541 -14.98 13.06 33.53
N GLN A 542 -14.01 12.33 34.10
CA GLN A 542 -13.32 12.77 35.32
C GLN A 542 -12.50 14.05 35.11
N SER A 543 -12.16 14.38 33.86
CA SER A 543 -11.32 15.53 33.52
C SER A 543 -12.08 16.84 33.28
N GLY A 544 -13.41 16.79 33.13
CA GLY A 544 -14.23 17.95 32.72
C GLY A 544 -14.04 18.38 31.27
N LEU A 545 -13.31 17.61 30.44
CA LEU A 545 -13.05 17.97 29.04
C LEU A 545 -14.33 17.92 28.18
N THR A 546 -15.25 16.97 28.41
CA THR A 546 -16.50 16.90 27.66
C THR A 546 -17.38 18.12 27.94
N GLU A 547 -17.57 18.46 29.21
CA GLU A 547 -18.29 19.67 29.66
C GLU A 547 -17.68 20.93 29.05
N ARG A 548 -16.35 21.06 29.09
CA ARG A 548 -15.65 22.22 28.52
C ARG A 548 -15.88 22.36 27.01
N LEU A 549 -15.89 21.26 26.25
CA LEU A 549 -16.16 21.30 24.82
C LEU A 549 -17.63 21.61 24.52
N GLN A 550 -18.57 21.10 25.33
CA GLN A 550 -19.99 21.46 25.26
C GLN A 550 -20.16 22.97 25.48
N GLU A 551 -19.63 23.50 26.59
CA GLU A 551 -19.70 24.92 26.92
C GLU A 551 -19.07 25.80 25.83
N ALA A 552 -17.94 25.38 25.24
CA ALA A 552 -17.33 26.11 24.14
C ALA A 552 -18.23 26.15 22.90
N SER A 553 -18.91 25.05 22.57
CA SER A 553 -19.84 24.95 21.45
C SER A 553 -21.14 25.73 21.67
N ASP A 554 -21.65 25.75 22.90
CA ASP A 554 -22.81 26.58 23.29
C ASP A 554 -22.45 28.06 23.23
N ARG A 555 -21.28 28.43 23.76
CA ARG A 555 -20.77 29.81 23.68
C ARG A 555 -20.65 30.27 22.24
N TYR A 556 -20.19 29.41 21.33
CA TYR A 556 -20.13 29.73 19.90
C TYR A 556 -21.49 30.12 19.32
N LEU A 557 -22.56 29.37 19.61
CA LEU A 557 -23.93 29.72 19.19
C LEU A 557 -24.39 31.06 19.77
N LEU A 558 -24.02 31.36 21.01
CA LEU A 558 -24.41 32.60 21.67
C LEU A 558 -23.62 33.84 21.22
N THR A 559 -22.40 33.66 20.70
CA THR A 559 -21.52 34.78 20.32
C THR A 559 -21.47 35.05 18.82
N GLU A 560 -21.47 34.00 17.99
CA GLU A 560 -21.06 34.10 16.58
C GLU A 560 -22.20 33.75 15.62
N VAL A 561 -23.34 33.25 16.12
CA VAL A 561 -24.53 32.93 15.30
C VAL A 561 -25.68 33.87 15.65
N GLU A 562 -26.11 34.65 14.66
CA GLU A 562 -27.23 35.58 14.83
C GLU A 562 -28.59 34.88 14.65
N LEU A 563 -29.61 35.30 15.41
CA LEU A 563 -30.96 34.71 15.34
C LEU A 563 -31.54 34.76 13.92
N LYS A 564 -31.28 35.83 13.17
CA LYS A 564 -31.77 36.02 11.79
C LYS A 564 -31.26 34.96 10.81
N GLU A 565 -30.18 34.26 11.14
CA GLU A 565 -29.53 33.25 10.30
C GLU A 565 -29.98 31.83 10.64
N ILE A 566 -30.79 31.67 11.69
CA ILE A 566 -31.27 30.37 12.19
C ILE A 566 -32.72 30.17 11.76
N SER A 567 -33.05 29.03 11.16
CA SER A 567 -34.45 28.68 10.85
C SER A 567 -35.18 28.10 12.08
N PRO A 568 -36.53 28.11 12.11
CA PRO A 568 -37.29 27.48 13.19
C PRO A 568 -36.91 26.02 13.45
N ASP A 569 -36.71 25.23 12.39
CA ASP A 569 -36.30 23.82 12.50
C ASP A 569 -34.92 23.67 13.14
N GLN A 570 -34.03 24.64 12.92
CA GLN A 570 -32.71 24.66 13.53
C GLN A 570 -32.76 25.10 15.00
N VAL A 571 -33.61 26.07 15.35
CA VAL A 571 -33.79 26.50 16.76
C VAL A 571 -34.17 25.32 17.66
N VAL A 572 -35.08 24.46 17.19
CA VAL A 572 -35.53 23.27 17.96
C VAL A 572 -34.40 22.23 18.13
N GLN A 573 -33.37 22.26 17.29
CA GLN A 573 -32.21 21.36 17.37
C GLN A 573 -31.12 21.87 18.31
N ILE A 574 -31.21 23.08 18.85
CA ILE A 574 -30.18 23.64 19.73
C ILE A 574 -30.15 22.85 21.06
N PRO A 575 -29.04 22.17 21.39
CA PRO A 575 -29.00 21.23 22.52
C PRO A 575 -29.26 21.89 23.88
N PHE A 576 -28.66 23.06 24.14
CA PHE A 576 -28.74 23.70 25.46
C PHE A 576 -30.16 24.11 25.86
N LEU A 577 -31.09 24.26 24.90
CA LEU A 577 -32.48 24.64 25.16
C LEU A 577 -33.29 23.52 25.83
N THR A 578 -32.80 22.28 25.77
CA THR A 578 -33.43 21.12 26.41
C THR A 578 -32.88 20.82 27.81
N ARG A 579 -31.99 21.67 28.33
CA ARG A 579 -31.34 21.45 29.63
C ARG A 579 -32.32 21.56 30.80
N PRO A 580 -32.23 20.66 31.80
CA PRO A 580 -33.09 20.73 32.99
C PRO A 580 -32.75 21.95 33.88
N ASP A 581 -31.51 22.44 33.81
CA ASP A 581 -31.00 23.57 34.59
C ASP A 581 -30.98 24.90 33.82
N LEU A 582 -31.68 24.99 32.68
CA LEU A 582 -31.62 26.11 31.73
C LEU A 582 -31.72 27.49 32.39
N VAL A 583 -32.70 27.70 33.28
CA VAL A 583 -32.90 29.00 33.98
C VAL A 583 -31.69 29.38 34.84
N GLN A 584 -31.12 28.41 35.55
CA GLN A 584 -29.94 28.64 36.39
C GLN A 584 -28.68 28.87 35.56
N TRP A 585 -28.55 28.14 34.45
CA TRP A 585 -27.44 28.30 33.51
C TRP A 585 -27.46 29.67 32.84
N VAL A 586 -28.60 30.10 32.29
CA VAL A 586 -28.76 31.45 31.69
C VAL A 586 -28.49 32.54 32.72
N GLY A 587 -28.88 32.34 33.98
CA GLY A 587 -28.62 33.26 35.08
C GLY A 587 -27.13 33.52 35.36
N LYS A 588 -26.24 32.59 34.98
CA LYS A 588 -24.78 32.70 35.15
C LYS A 588 -24.08 33.39 33.97
N LEU A 589 -24.77 33.59 32.84
CA LEU A 589 -24.20 34.20 31.64
C LEU A 589 -24.00 35.72 31.81
N HIS A 590 -22.94 36.26 31.21
CA HIS A 590 -22.73 37.69 31.12
C HIS A 590 -23.81 38.36 30.24
N ALA A 591 -24.11 39.64 30.50
CA ALA A 591 -25.21 40.38 29.87
C ALA A 591 -25.38 40.19 28.33
N PRO A 592 -24.34 40.28 27.48
CA PRO A 592 -24.53 40.10 26.03
C PRO A 592 -24.92 38.66 25.64
N LEU A 593 -24.36 37.65 26.31
CA LEU A 593 -24.68 36.24 26.08
C LEU A 593 -26.08 35.91 26.57
N LYS A 594 -26.45 36.48 27.72
CA LYS A 594 -27.76 36.32 28.32
C LYS A 594 -28.87 36.79 27.38
N GLY A 595 -28.70 37.96 26.76
CA GLY A 595 -29.70 38.48 25.80
C GLY A 595 -29.89 37.56 24.60
N GLN A 596 -28.80 37.03 24.02
CA GLN A 596 -28.92 36.07 22.90
C GLN A 596 -29.56 34.74 23.35
N ALA A 597 -29.22 34.24 24.54
CA ALA A 597 -29.82 33.03 25.09
C ALA A 597 -31.34 33.18 25.29
N VAL A 598 -31.79 34.28 25.90
CA VAL A 598 -33.24 34.53 26.13
C VAL A 598 -34.01 34.66 24.80
N ARG A 599 -33.42 35.28 23.77
CA ARG A 599 -34.02 35.32 22.42
C ARG A 599 -34.16 33.93 21.79
N LEU A 600 -33.16 33.07 21.91
CA LEU A 600 -33.21 31.69 21.41
C LEU A 600 -34.22 30.84 22.18
N ILE A 601 -34.36 31.06 23.49
CA ILE A 601 -35.38 30.40 24.33
C ILE A 601 -36.77 30.80 23.86
N ALA A 602 -37.06 32.10 23.71
CA ALA A 602 -38.34 32.57 23.22
C ALA A 602 -38.66 32.02 21.81
N ALA A 603 -37.65 31.97 20.92
CA ALA A 603 -37.80 31.37 19.60
C ALA A 603 -38.11 29.87 19.66
N TYR A 604 -37.48 29.14 20.58
CA TYR A 604 -37.71 27.71 20.81
C TYR A 604 -39.09 27.44 21.40
N ASP A 605 -39.49 28.16 22.44
CA ASP A 605 -40.81 27.98 23.05
C ASP A 605 -41.94 28.32 22.06
N TRP A 606 -41.70 29.30 21.17
CA TRP A 606 -42.63 29.67 20.13
C TRP A 606 -42.78 28.58 19.05
N PHE A 607 -41.68 28.11 18.43
CA PHE A 607 -41.76 27.18 17.29
C PHE A 607 -41.63 25.69 17.65
N GLY A 608 -41.14 25.38 18.83
CA GLY A 608 -41.07 24.02 19.40
C GLY A 608 -42.40 23.55 20.00
N THR A 609 -43.29 24.48 20.36
CA THR A 609 -44.62 24.18 20.91
C THR A 609 -45.69 24.15 19.81
N GLU A 610 -46.67 23.25 19.93
CA GLU A 610 -47.79 23.15 18.99
C GLU A 610 -48.74 24.35 19.12
N ASN A 611 -49.02 24.78 20.36
CA ASN A 611 -49.84 25.94 20.68
C ASN A 611 -49.07 26.90 21.61
N PRO A 612 -48.19 27.76 21.08
CA PRO A 612 -47.45 28.72 21.90
C PRO A 612 -48.40 29.78 22.47
N GLU A 613 -48.36 29.97 23.79
CA GLU A 613 -49.08 31.06 24.42
C GLU A 613 -48.37 32.41 24.17
N PRO A 614 -49.08 33.54 24.19
CA PRO A 614 -48.44 34.86 24.04
C PRO A 614 -47.40 35.18 25.14
N SER A 615 -47.45 34.45 26.26
CA SER A 615 -46.49 34.54 27.37
C SER A 615 -45.06 34.10 27.01
N VAL A 616 -44.83 33.47 25.84
CA VAL A 616 -43.47 33.14 25.36
C VAL A 616 -42.55 34.36 25.15
N LEU A 617 -43.13 35.57 25.10
CA LEU A 617 -42.40 36.84 24.98
C LEU A 617 -42.30 37.58 26.33
N GLU A 618 -42.88 37.07 27.41
CA GLU A 618 -42.82 37.68 28.73
C GLU A 618 -41.40 37.60 29.32
N GLY A 619 -40.91 38.71 29.87
CA GLY A 619 -39.58 38.81 30.48
C GLY A 619 -38.44 39.19 29.53
N LEU A 620 -38.73 39.38 28.24
CA LEU A 620 -37.79 39.96 27.27
C LEU A 620 -37.80 41.50 27.36
N GLU A 621 -36.65 42.14 27.11
CA GLU A 621 -36.64 43.61 26.95
C GLU A 621 -37.37 44.01 25.65
N PRO A 622 -37.96 45.22 25.56
CA PRO A 622 -38.73 45.65 24.39
C PRO A 622 -37.97 45.51 23.05
N GLY A 623 -36.67 45.82 23.03
CA GLY A 623 -35.83 45.66 21.84
C GLY A 623 -35.44 44.21 21.53
N GLU A 624 -35.65 43.27 22.45
CA GLU A 624 -35.49 41.83 22.21
C GLU A 624 -36.78 41.21 21.70
N VAL A 625 -37.94 41.65 22.21
CA VAL A 625 -39.26 41.26 21.70
C VAL A 625 -39.37 41.59 20.22
N GLU A 626 -38.99 42.81 19.81
CA GLU A 626 -39.01 43.23 18.39
C GLU A 626 -38.16 42.28 17.52
N LYS A 627 -36.94 41.95 17.96
CA LYS A 627 -36.03 41.05 17.20
C LYS A 627 -36.57 39.64 17.04
N VAL A 628 -37.18 39.08 18.09
CA VAL A 628 -37.77 37.72 18.03
C VAL A 628 -39.05 37.74 17.18
N GLN A 629 -39.88 38.77 17.31
CA GLN A 629 -41.09 38.93 16.49
C GLN A 629 -40.75 39.13 15.01
N ASP A 630 -39.77 39.97 14.67
CA ASP A 630 -39.31 40.19 13.29
C ASP A 630 -38.76 38.91 12.66
N TRP A 631 -37.95 38.16 13.41
CA TRP A 631 -37.48 36.83 12.99
C TRP A 631 -38.66 35.89 12.74
N ALA A 632 -39.58 35.74 13.71
CA ALA A 632 -40.73 34.86 13.59
C ALA A 632 -41.61 35.23 12.39
N TYR A 633 -41.85 36.52 12.17
CA TYR A 633 -42.69 37.05 11.09
C TYR A 633 -42.23 36.61 9.70
N SER A 634 -40.93 36.38 9.50
CA SER A 634 -40.40 35.86 8.24
C SER A 634 -40.81 34.41 7.93
N TRP A 635 -41.16 33.62 8.96
CA TRP A 635 -41.49 32.20 8.86
C TRP A 635 -42.99 31.90 8.97
N LEU A 636 -43.78 32.79 9.56
CA LEU A 636 -45.23 32.64 9.74
C LEU A 636 -46.05 32.37 8.46
N PRO A 637 -45.70 32.90 7.26
CA PRO A 637 -46.45 32.58 6.04
C PRO A 637 -46.47 31.08 5.72
N GLN A 638 -45.38 30.37 5.98
CA GLN A 638 -45.31 28.92 5.77
C GLN A 638 -46.15 28.18 6.81
N GLN A 639 -46.06 28.57 8.07
CA GLN A 639 -46.84 28.00 9.17
C GLN A 639 -48.35 28.15 8.95
N LEU A 640 -48.77 29.28 8.37
CA LEU A 640 -50.16 29.52 7.97
C LEU A 640 -50.63 28.53 6.89
N ALA A 641 -49.78 28.22 5.90
CA ALA A 641 -50.10 27.28 4.83
C ALA A 641 -50.22 25.84 5.35
N GLU A 642 -49.44 25.49 6.37
CA GLU A 642 -49.45 24.18 7.04
C GLU A 642 -50.58 24.03 8.08
N GLY A 643 -51.26 25.13 8.43
CA GLY A 643 -52.42 25.14 9.34
C GLY A 643 -52.10 25.32 10.82
N TYR A 644 -50.86 25.69 11.16
CA TYR A 644 -50.41 25.96 12.54
C TYR A 644 -50.81 27.37 13.01
N PHE A 645 -52.12 27.60 13.12
CA PHE A 645 -52.67 28.93 13.39
C PHE A 645 -52.28 29.52 14.77
N ALA A 646 -52.07 28.68 15.79
CA ALA A 646 -51.66 29.12 17.12
C ALA A 646 -50.31 29.85 17.12
N ARG A 647 -49.38 29.45 16.23
CA ARG A 647 -48.06 30.08 16.09
C ARG A 647 -48.11 31.51 15.57
N LEU A 648 -49.26 31.96 15.06
CA LEU A 648 -49.42 33.33 14.62
C LEU A 648 -49.58 34.29 15.81
N LEU A 649 -50.14 33.84 16.94
CA LEU A 649 -50.58 34.71 18.03
C LEU A 649 -49.45 35.55 18.64
N PRO A 650 -48.27 34.98 19.00
CA PRO A 650 -47.23 35.77 19.67
C PRO A 650 -46.66 36.92 18.81
N ALA A 651 -46.73 36.84 17.46
CA ALA A 651 -46.24 37.90 16.57
C ALA A 651 -47.13 39.15 16.53
N PHE A 652 -48.37 39.04 16.99
CA PHE A 652 -49.30 40.17 17.05
C PHE A 652 -49.60 40.55 18.49
N TYR A 653 -48.85 40.01 19.45
CA TYR A 653 -48.91 40.41 20.85
C TYR A 653 -48.19 41.75 21.05
N ARG A 654 -48.84 42.69 21.75
CA ARG A 654 -48.27 44.00 22.06
C ARG A 654 -47.64 43.97 23.45
N SER A 655 -46.33 44.20 23.49
CA SER A 655 -45.54 44.32 24.72
C SER A 655 -45.32 45.78 25.16
N ASP A 656 -45.72 46.79 24.37
CA ASP A 656 -45.55 48.19 24.71
C ASP A 656 -46.84 49.05 24.55
N GLY A 657 -47.21 49.76 25.63
CA GLY A 657 -48.23 50.82 25.61
C GLY A 657 -49.57 50.50 26.31
N THR A 658 -50.52 51.43 26.21
CA THR A 658 -51.89 51.26 26.75
C THR A 658 -52.60 50.13 26.00
N GLY A 659 -52.66 48.94 26.61
CA GLY A 659 -53.15 47.70 25.99
C GLY A 659 -52.12 46.56 25.95
N GLU A 660 -51.02 46.68 26.71
CA GLU A 660 -50.12 45.57 27.05
C GLU A 660 -50.91 44.31 27.42
N GLY A 661 -50.56 43.17 26.82
CA GLY A 661 -51.32 41.92 27.00
C GLY A 661 -52.38 41.63 25.94
N ILE A 662 -52.59 42.51 24.95
CA ILE A 662 -53.69 42.39 23.97
C ILE A 662 -53.15 42.11 22.56
N LEU A 663 -53.78 41.17 21.86
CA LEU A 663 -53.51 40.85 20.45
C LEU A 663 -53.99 41.96 19.50
N ASP A 664 -53.13 42.38 18.57
CA ASP A 664 -53.49 43.25 17.45
C ASP A 664 -54.25 42.48 16.37
N PHE A 665 -55.54 42.25 16.63
CA PHE A 665 -56.43 41.52 15.72
C PHE A 665 -56.55 42.16 14.32
N ALA A 666 -56.36 43.47 14.21
CA ALA A 666 -56.45 44.16 12.92
C ALA A 666 -55.23 43.81 12.05
N ARG A 667 -54.02 43.86 12.61
CA ARG A 667 -52.80 43.41 11.93
C ARG A 667 -52.86 41.91 11.63
N LEU A 668 -53.24 41.08 12.60
CA LEU A 668 -53.35 39.61 12.44
C LEU A 668 -54.22 39.23 11.23
N VAL A 669 -55.47 39.72 11.16
CA VAL A 669 -56.39 39.41 10.06
C VAL A 669 -55.86 39.93 8.72
N SER A 670 -55.24 41.12 8.71
CA SER A 670 -54.66 41.67 7.47
C SER A 670 -53.43 40.89 6.98
N SER A 671 -52.59 40.39 7.89
CA SER A 671 -51.40 39.60 7.56
C SER A 671 -51.76 38.20 7.09
N ILE A 672 -52.70 37.52 7.76
CA ILE A 672 -53.23 36.22 7.29
C ILE A 672 -53.78 36.36 5.88
N ARG A 673 -54.50 37.45 5.60
CA ARG A 673 -55.01 37.70 4.25
C ARG A 673 -53.88 37.87 3.23
N LYS A 674 -52.85 38.65 3.56
CA LYS A 674 -51.71 38.88 2.68
C LYS A 674 -50.94 37.59 2.36
N TRP A 675 -50.85 36.68 3.33
CA TRP A 675 -50.07 35.44 3.22
C TRP A 675 -50.87 34.25 2.66
N ALA A 676 -52.19 34.22 2.85
CA ALA A 676 -53.04 33.14 2.35
C ALA A 676 -53.11 33.17 0.81
N LYS A 677 -52.92 32.00 0.19
CA LYS A 677 -53.03 31.83 -1.28
C LYS A 677 -54.48 32.00 -1.77
N ASP A 678 -55.44 31.69 -0.90
CA ASP A 678 -56.85 31.73 -1.21
C ASP A 678 -57.71 31.98 0.05
N ASN A 679 -59.01 32.19 -0.16
CA ASN A 679 -59.94 32.51 0.92
C ASN A 679 -60.22 31.32 1.86
N ASP A 680 -59.95 30.08 1.44
CA ASP A 680 -60.20 28.86 2.21
C ASP A 680 -59.35 28.82 3.48
N THR A 681 -58.05 29.16 3.40
CA THR A 681 -57.15 29.26 4.56
C THR A 681 -57.66 30.26 5.59
N MET A 682 -58.18 31.40 5.14
CA MET A 682 -58.79 32.40 6.03
C MET A 682 -60.08 31.85 6.68
N TYR A 683 -60.91 31.11 5.96
CA TYR A 683 -62.11 30.49 6.53
C TYR A 683 -61.77 29.38 7.55
N ARG A 684 -60.73 28.59 7.28
CA ARG A 684 -60.19 27.61 8.24
C ARG A 684 -59.67 28.27 9.50
N PHE A 685 -58.92 29.38 9.38
CA PHE A 685 -58.45 30.17 10.52
C PHE A 685 -59.61 30.72 11.35
N ILE A 686 -60.62 31.30 10.69
CA ILE A 686 -61.81 31.84 11.35
C ILE A 686 -62.53 30.73 12.14
N ARG A 687 -62.69 29.55 11.56
CA ARG A 687 -63.29 28.40 12.23
C ARG A 687 -62.45 27.91 13.41
N TRP A 688 -61.12 27.85 13.26
CA TRP A 688 -60.20 27.51 14.33
C TRP A 688 -60.30 28.51 15.50
N SER A 689 -60.44 29.81 15.21
CA SER A 689 -60.55 30.85 16.22
C SER A 689 -61.80 30.75 17.11
N GLU A 690 -62.87 30.06 16.68
CA GLU A 690 -64.07 29.82 17.50
C GLU A 690 -63.82 28.90 18.71
N GLY A 691 -62.72 28.13 18.67
CA GLY A 691 -62.31 27.21 19.72
C GLY A 691 -61.38 27.82 20.77
N HIS A 692 -60.91 29.04 20.55
CA HIS A 692 -59.77 29.64 21.26
C HIS A 692 -60.22 30.84 22.11
N ALA A 693 -59.79 30.89 23.36
CA ALA A 693 -60.31 31.84 24.36
C ALA A 693 -59.91 33.29 24.05
N GLU A 694 -58.77 33.48 23.39
CA GLU A 694 -58.20 34.77 23.00
C GLU A 694 -59.10 35.52 22.01
N PHE A 695 -59.94 34.81 21.26
CA PHE A 695 -60.82 35.38 20.25
C PHE A 695 -62.26 35.54 20.74
N ALA A 696 -62.58 35.11 21.95
CA ALA A 696 -63.94 35.06 22.48
C ALA A 696 -64.10 35.89 23.75
N THR A 697 -65.25 36.56 23.90
CA THR A 697 -65.58 37.23 25.16
C THR A 697 -66.00 36.22 26.22
N PRO A 698 -65.78 36.49 27.53
CA PRO A 698 -66.26 35.63 28.62
C PRO A 698 -67.79 35.43 28.63
N ARG A 699 -68.54 36.31 27.96
CA ARG A 699 -70.01 36.27 27.83
C ARG A 699 -70.48 35.59 26.54
N GLY A 700 -69.55 35.10 25.72
CA GLY A 700 -69.80 34.42 24.45
C GLY A 700 -69.81 35.37 23.24
N GLY A 701 -69.17 34.94 22.15
CA GLY A 701 -69.08 35.63 20.87
C GLY A 701 -67.70 36.22 20.64
N PHE A 702 -67.39 36.62 19.40
CA PHE A 702 -66.05 37.14 19.08
C PHE A 702 -65.73 38.43 19.84
N GLU A 703 -64.48 38.55 20.30
CA GLU A 703 -63.92 39.75 20.93
C GLU A 703 -64.19 41.00 20.05
N PRO A 704 -64.64 42.15 20.59
CA PRO A 704 -65.09 43.28 19.78
C PRO A 704 -64.08 43.80 18.75
N ALA A 705 -62.79 43.81 19.10
CA ALA A 705 -61.71 44.22 18.19
C ALA A 705 -61.53 43.21 17.04
N TYR A 706 -61.55 41.91 17.33
CA TYR A 706 -61.50 40.85 16.33
C TYR A 706 -62.74 40.82 15.44
N ARG A 707 -63.93 40.97 16.03
CA ARG A 707 -65.21 41.08 15.35
C ARG A 707 -65.19 42.18 14.28
N ARG A 708 -64.64 43.35 14.62
CA ARG A 708 -64.50 44.48 13.69
C ARG A 708 -63.54 44.16 12.54
N ALA A 709 -62.40 43.53 12.82
CA ALA A 709 -61.43 43.13 11.80
C ALA A 709 -62.02 42.10 10.83
N LEU A 710 -62.75 41.10 11.32
CA LEU A 710 -63.44 40.10 10.49
C LEU A 710 -64.54 40.71 9.60
N LEU A 711 -65.34 41.66 10.11
CA LEU A 711 -66.34 42.35 9.29
C LEU A 711 -65.69 43.10 8.13
N LEU A 712 -64.57 43.77 8.36
CA LEU A 712 -63.83 44.47 7.31
C LEU A 712 -63.28 43.49 6.26
N PHE A 713 -62.79 42.33 6.67
CA PHE A 713 -62.36 41.27 5.75
C PHE A 713 -63.53 40.77 4.88
N PHE A 714 -64.67 40.42 5.48
CA PHE A 714 -65.84 39.94 4.74
C PHE A 714 -66.43 40.99 3.78
N GLN A 715 -66.38 42.28 4.14
CA GLN A 715 -66.85 43.38 3.30
C GLN A 715 -65.97 43.63 2.07
N LYS A 716 -64.65 43.50 2.21
CA LYS A 716 -63.72 43.75 1.11
C LYS A 716 -63.57 42.56 0.18
N GLU A 717 -63.32 41.37 0.73
CA GLU A 717 -62.75 40.26 -0.04
C GLU A 717 -63.33 38.87 0.33
N GLY A 718 -63.89 38.70 1.53
CA GLY A 718 -64.45 37.43 2.01
C GLY A 718 -65.91 37.15 1.64
N ARG A 719 -66.54 37.99 0.81
CA ARG A 719 -67.98 37.92 0.46
C ARG A 719 -68.39 36.55 -0.09
N GLU A 720 -67.55 35.92 -0.91
CA GLU A 720 -67.91 34.66 -1.56
C GLU A 720 -68.21 33.53 -0.55
N GLY A 721 -67.45 33.44 0.54
CA GLY A 721 -67.61 32.38 1.55
C GLY A 721 -68.94 32.44 2.30
N LEU A 722 -69.50 33.64 2.50
CA LEU A 722 -70.77 33.83 3.19
C LEU A 722 -72.00 33.56 2.31
N HIS A 723 -71.86 33.69 0.98
CA HIS A 723 -72.99 33.63 0.04
C HIS A 723 -73.02 32.36 -0.83
N LYS A 724 -71.88 31.72 -1.06
CA LYS A 724 -71.80 30.45 -1.79
C LYS A 724 -72.25 29.30 -0.90
N LYS A 725 -73.28 28.57 -1.32
CA LYS A 725 -73.93 27.53 -0.51
C LYS A 725 -72.97 26.41 -0.06
N THR A 726 -71.99 26.05 -0.88
CA THR A 726 -71.00 25.01 -0.55
C THR A 726 -70.06 25.46 0.57
N LEU A 727 -69.42 26.63 0.43
CA LEU A 727 -68.51 27.19 1.44
C LEU A 727 -69.22 27.54 2.76
N TRP A 728 -70.47 28.02 2.69
CA TRP A 728 -71.28 28.29 3.88
C TRP A 728 -71.53 27.02 4.71
N ARG A 729 -71.90 25.92 4.06
CA ARG A 729 -72.14 24.62 4.71
C ARG A 729 -70.88 24.06 5.35
N GLU A 730 -69.73 24.27 4.71
CA GLU A 730 -68.45 23.71 5.14
C GLU A 730 -67.82 24.46 6.31
N TYR A 731 -67.82 25.80 6.27
CA TYR A 731 -67.05 26.62 7.22
C TYR A 731 -67.88 27.33 8.28
N PHE A 732 -69.11 27.75 7.98
CA PHE A 732 -69.87 28.67 8.84
C PHE A 732 -71.17 28.09 9.41
N GLU A 733 -71.79 27.12 8.74
CA GLU A 733 -72.96 26.40 9.25
C GLU A 733 -72.67 25.54 10.50
N PRO A 734 -71.50 24.87 10.61
CA PRO A 734 -71.12 24.09 11.81
C PRO A 734 -70.72 24.93 13.03
N ALA A 735 -70.67 26.26 12.91
CA ALA A 735 -70.24 27.15 13.99
C ALA A 735 -71.12 27.02 15.24
N LYS A 736 -70.51 27.18 16.43
CA LYS A 736 -71.26 27.13 17.70
C LYS A 736 -72.35 28.23 17.71
N PRO A 737 -73.52 28.01 18.36
CA PRO A 737 -74.66 28.94 18.33
C PRO A 737 -74.29 30.38 18.70
N VAL A 738 -73.32 30.53 19.60
CA VAL A 738 -72.80 31.79 20.11
C VAL A 738 -72.11 32.64 19.02
N PHE A 739 -71.45 32.02 18.03
CA PHE A 739 -70.80 32.71 16.91
C PHE A 739 -71.70 32.83 15.66
N LYS A 740 -72.72 31.98 15.54
CA LYS A 740 -73.63 31.96 14.38
C LYS A 740 -74.32 33.30 14.11
N ASN A 741 -74.67 34.04 15.16
CA ASN A 741 -75.28 35.38 15.06
C ASN A 741 -74.33 36.38 14.39
N PHE A 742 -73.03 36.27 14.60
CA PHE A 742 -72.04 37.11 13.94
C PHE A 742 -72.01 36.82 12.43
N TYR A 743 -71.91 35.56 12.01
CA TYR A 743 -71.85 35.21 10.59
C TYR A 743 -73.12 35.59 9.83
N LEU A 744 -74.30 35.46 10.44
CA LEU A 744 -75.55 35.96 9.86
C LEU A 744 -75.52 37.48 9.70
N THR A 745 -75.02 38.21 10.71
CA THR A 745 -74.84 39.67 10.64
C THR A 745 -73.85 40.07 9.55
N ALA A 746 -72.68 39.42 9.47
CA ALA A 746 -71.69 39.63 8.43
C ALA A 746 -72.25 39.32 7.02
N ARG A 747 -73.06 38.27 6.88
CA ARG A 747 -73.74 37.92 5.62
C ARG A 747 -74.74 38.99 5.20
N HIS A 748 -75.48 39.57 6.15
CA HIS A 748 -76.39 40.69 5.90
C HIS A 748 -75.65 41.99 5.53
N GLU A 749 -74.54 42.28 6.20
CA GLU A 749 -73.73 43.46 5.90
C GLU A 749 -73.00 43.37 4.55
N THR A 750 -72.75 42.16 4.05
CA THR A 750 -72.10 41.91 2.75
C THR A 750 -73.08 41.69 1.58
N ASP A 751 -74.40 41.76 1.80
CA ASP A 751 -75.44 41.68 0.75
C ASP A 751 -75.22 42.76 -0.34
N THR A 752 -75.54 42.46 -1.60
CA THR A 752 -75.46 43.43 -2.72
C THR A 752 -76.42 44.60 -2.46
N PRO A 753 -76.12 45.82 -2.94
CA PRO A 753 -76.99 46.98 -2.77
C PRO A 753 -78.44 46.69 -3.21
N LEU A 754 -78.60 45.99 -4.33
CA LEU A 754 -79.88 45.53 -4.86
C LEU A 754 -80.67 44.62 -3.90
N VAL A 755 -80.00 43.70 -3.18
CA VAL A 755 -80.63 42.78 -2.21
C VAL A 755 -81.00 43.53 -0.91
N LYS A 756 -80.18 44.49 -0.49
CA LYS A 756 -80.48 45.37 0.66
C LYS A 756 -81.71 46.26 0.38
N THR A 757 -81.88 46.75 -0.86
CA THR A 757 -83.09 47.48 -1.29
C THR A 757 -84.29 46.56 -1.49
N LEU A 758 -84.14 45.38 -2.11
CA LEU A 758 -85.25 44.45 -2.36
C LEU A 758 -85.88 43.90 -1.05
N ARG A 759 -85.09 43.78 0.03
CA ARG A 759 -85.61 43.43 1.36
C ARG A 759 -86.32 44.58 2.09
N ARG A 760 -85.97 45.85 1.84
CA ARG A 760 -86.77 46.99 2.33
C ARG A 760 -88.15 47.02 1.67
N PHE A 761 -88.25 46.61 0.40
CA PHE A 761 -89.52 46.55 -0.35
C PHE A 761 -90.39 45.32 -0.06
N ARG A 762 -89.90 44.32 0.68
CA ARG A 762 -90.66 43.10 1.03
C ARG A 762 -91.49 43.20 2.32
N LYS A 763 -91.59 44.40 2.91
CA LYS A 763 -92.48 44.72 4.04
C LYS A 763 -93.79 45.44 3.65
N GLY A 764 -94.09 45.64 2.37
CA GLY A 764 -95.37 46.19 1.88
C GLY A 764 -95.83 45.47 0.60
N GLY A 765 -97.11 45.08 0.54
CA GLY A 765 -97.63 44.12 -0.44
C GLY A 765 -98.02 44.65 -1.83
N LEU A 766 -98.09 43.69 -2.77
CA LEU A 766 -99.10 43.48 -3.84
C LEU A 766 -99.29 44.54 -4.96
N ILE A 767 -98.86 44.20 -6.19
CA ILE A 767 -99.68 43.83 -7.39
C ILE A 767 -98.89 44.00 -8.72
N SER A 768 -98.91 42.93 -9.53
CA SER A 768 -99.02 42.77 -11.01
C SER A 768 -98.32 43.72 -12.00
N GLY A 769 -97.74 43.14 -13.07
CA GLY A 769 -97.50 43.86 -14.33
C GLY A 769 -96.41 43.32 -15.27
N ILE A 770 -96.66 42.15 -15.88
CA ILE A 770 -96.35 41.80 -17.30
C ILE A 770 -96.47 43.09 -18.17
N VAL A 771 -95.63 43.48 -19.14
CA VAL A 771 -94.64 42.78 -19.97
C VAL A 771 -94.00 43.75 -20.98
N LEU A 772 -92.95 43.27 -21.65
CA LEU A 772 -92.54 43.56 -23.03
C LEU A 772 -92.01 44.96 -23.41
N VAL A 773 -90.94 44.93 -24.21
CA VAL A 773 -90.96 45.14 -25.69
C VAL A 773 -89.52 45.55 -26.04
N VAL A 774 -88.67 44.64 -26.56
CA VAL A 774 -88.59 44.21 -27.97
C VAL A 774 -87.82 45.19 -28.84
N ILE A 775 -86.80 44.68 -29.53
CA ILE A 775 -86.65 44.61 -31.00
C ILE A 775 -85.45 43.64 -31.19
N ALA A 776 -85.64 42.40 -31.64
CA ALA A 776 -85.97 41.98 -33.02
C ALA A 776 -84.81 42.29 -33.99
N GLY A 777 -84.39 41.41 -34.90
CA GLY A 777 -84.85 40.08 -35.25
C GLY A 777 -84.13 39.62 -36.53
N ALA A 778 -84.30 38.33 -36.80
CA ALA A 778 -84.17 37.62 -38.09
C ALA A 778 -82.77 37.31 -38.66
N LEU A 779 -82.40 36.02 -38.60
CA LEU A 779 -82.36 35.02 -39.71
C LEU A 779 -82.10 33.64 -39.04
N GLY A 780 -82.99 32.64 -39.03
CA GLY A 780 -83.33 31.68 -40.10
C GLY A 780 -82.30 30.52 -40.11
N GLY A 781 -82.58 29.21 -40.00
CA GLY A 781 -83.77 28.36 -39.88
C GLY A 781 -83.33 26.87 -39.80
N LEU A 782 -84.32 25.96 -39.65
CA LEU A 782 -84.32 24.48 -39.82
C LEU A 782 -83.86 23.54 -38.68
N LYS A 783 -84.83 22.70 -38.24
CA LYS A 783 -84.85 21.22 -38.04
C LYS A 783 -83.52 20.47 -37.76
N ALA A 784 -83.45 19.39 -36.98
CA ALA A 784 -84.37 18.64 -36.11
C ALA A 784 -83.59 17.42 -35.51
N ALA A 785 -84.14 16.86 -34.43
CA ALA A 785 -83.84 15.58 -33.74
C ALA A 785 -82.54 15.59 -32.90
N GLY A 786 -82.60 15.67 -31.56
CA GLY A 786 -83.07 14.61 -30.65
C GLY A 786 -81.86 13.76 -30.22
N VAL A 787 -81.54 13.38 -28.98
CA VAL A 787 -82.28 13.04 -27.77
C VAL A 787 -81.21 12.78 -26.66
N ILE A 788 -81.52 13.15 -25.40
CA ILE A 788 -81.15 12.57 -24.07
C ILE A 788 -79.76 11.94 -23.82
N GLY A 789 -79.14 12.28 -22.67
CA GLY A 789 -78.18 11.40 -21.98
C GLY A 789 -77.57 11.98 -20.69
N SER A 790 -77.86 11.33 -19.56
CA SER A 790 -77.46 11.64 -18.18
C SER A 790 -76.01 11.24 -17.83
N GLU A 791 -75.54 11.66 -16.63
CA GLU A 791 -74.80 10.92 -15.57
C GLU A 791 -73.92 9.72 -15.96
N ALA A 792 -72.75 9.42 -15.36
CA ALA A 792 -72.05 9.88 -14.16
C ALA A 792 -70.60 9.33 -14.19
N THR A 793 -69.74 9.83 -13.30
CA THR A 793 -68.60 9.09 -12.71
C THR A 793 -69.06 7.72 -12.17
N PRO A 794 -68.21 6.68 -12.04
CA PRO A 794 -67.06 6.73 -11.12
C PRO A 794 -65.78 5.99 -11.55
N ALA A 795 -64.72 6.26 -10.78
CA ALA A 795 -63.50 5.46 -10.57
C ALA A 795 -63.81 3.96 -10.32
N PRO A 796 -62.85 2.98 -10.29
CA PRO A 796 -61.45 3.17 -9.89
C PRO A 796 -60.35 2.27 -10.53
N VAL A 797 -59.11 2.73 -10.31
CA VAL A 797 -57.88 1.99 -9.91
C VAL A 797 -57.78 0.49 -10.26
N THR A 798 -56.78 0.10 -11.08
CA THR A 798 -55.61 -0.74 -10.68
C THR A 798 -54.71 -1.08 -11.88
N THR A 799 -53.40 -0.90 -11.68
CA THR A 799 -52.21 -1.60 -12.23
C THR A 799 -52.25 -2.24 -13.64
N PRO A 800 -51.26 -1.95 -14.51
CA PRO A 800 -50.94 -2.82 -15.65
C PRO A 800 -49.73 -3.71 -15.38
N LYS A 801 -49.86 -5.00 -15.74
CA LYS A 801 -48.76 -5.85 -16.22
C LYS A 801 -48.86 -5.97 -17.76
N PRO A 802 -47.75 -6.25 -18.46
CA PRO A 802 -47.56 -6.04 -19.90
C PRO A 802 -47.79 -7.34 -20.73
N VAL A 803 -47.62 -7.22 -22.06
CA VAL A 803 -47.30 -8.23 -23.14
C VAL A 803 -47.96 -7.72 -24.45
N GLN A 804 -47.39 -7.60 -25.65
CA GLN A 804 -46.16 -8.07 -26.30
C GLN A 804 -45.91 -7.25 -27.61
N GLN A 805 -44.65 -6.91 -27.88
CA GLN A 805 -43.85 -7.05 -29.13
C GLN A 805 -44.32 -6.42 -30.48
N PRO A 806 -43.36 -5.89 -31.29
CA PRO A 806 -42.44 -6.75 -32.04
C PRO A 806 -40.95 -6.41 -32.02
N VAL A 807 -40.22 -7.51 -32.16
CA VAL A 807 -38.81 -7.80 -32.38
C VAL A 807 -38.13 -6.95 -33.46
N VAL A 808 -36.92 -6.48 -33.16
CA VAL A 808 -35.81 -6.32 -34.11
C VAL A 808 -34.58 -6.94 -33.46
N GLU A 809 -33.94 -7.89 -34.13
CA GLU A 809 -32.67 -8.51 -33.74
C GLU A 809 -31.53 -7.48 -33.73
N PRO A 810 -30.67 -7.54 -32.70
CA PRO A 810 -29.24 -7.45 -32.94
C PRO A 810 -28.56 -8.76 -32.54
N THR A 811 -27.72 -9.20 -33.47
CA THR A 811 -26.68 -10.21 -33.40
C THR A 811 -26.03 -10.33 -32.01
N ALA A 812 -25.92 -11.56 -31.52
CA ALA A 812 -25.16 -11.88 -30.31
C ALA A 812 -23.73 -11.34 -30.39
N PRO A 813 -23.26 -10.52 -29.44
CA PRO A 813 -21.84 -10.38 -29.22
C PRO A 813 -21.34 -11.71 -28.65
N VAL A 814 -20.33 -12.27 -29.33
CA VAL A 814 -19.45 -13.28 -28.74
C VAL A 814 -19.00 -12.74 -27.39
N LYS A 815 -19.21 -13.51 -26.32
CA LYS A 815 -18.77 -13.15 -24.97
C LYS A 815 -17.24 -13.20 -24.97
N GLU A 816 -16.60 -12.09 -25.30
CA GLU A 816 -15.17 -11.90 -25.05
C GLU A 816 -14.97 -11.95 -23.54
N GLU A 817 -14.07 -12.82 -23.07
CA GLU A 817 -13.66 -12.80 -21.68
C GLU A 817 -13.15 -11.40 -21.33
N PRO A 818 -13.53 -10.82 -20.19
CA PRO A 818 -13.14 -9.46 -19.85
C PRO A 818 -11.62 -9.38 -19.79
N THR A 819 -11.04 -8.38 -20.48
CA THR A 819 -9.60 -8.08 -20.48
C THR A 819 -9.07 -7.77 -19.08
N ALA A 820 -9.95 -7.37 -18.15
CA ALA A 820 -9.62 -7.17 -16.75
C ALA A 820 -10.76 -7.54 -15.80
N ILE A 821 -10.41 -8.08 -14.64
CA ILE A 821 -11.37 -8.36 -13.54
C ILE A 821 -11.03 -7.52 -12.32
N VAL A 822 -12.05 -7.09 -11.58
CA VAL A 822 -11.89 -6.31 -10.35
C VAL A 822 -12.24 -7.16 -9.16
N THR A 823 -11.37 -7.16 -8.16
CA THR A 823 -11.58 -7.92 -6.94
C THR A 823 -11.54 -6.99 -5.74
N HIS A 824 -12.57 -7.07 -4.90
CA HIS A 824 -12.58 -6.36 -3.64
C HIS A 824 -11.73 -7.14 -2.63
N VAL A 825 -10.74 -6.48 -2.03
CA VAL A 825 -9.91 -7.08 -0.98
C VAL A 825 -10.62 -6.88 0.36
N PRO A 826 -11.14 -7.94 1.03
CA PRO A 826 -11.86 -7.78 2.29
C PRO A 826 -10.95 -7.14 3.34
N ASN A 827 -11.45 -6.12 4.04
CA ASN A 827 -10.75 -5.55 5.18
C ASN A 827 -10.76 -6.55 6.34
N THR A 828 -9.64 -7.24 6.57
CA THR A 828 -9.50 -8.25 7.64
C THR A 828 -9.40 -7.65 9.05
N LYS A 829 -9.47 -6.32 9.19
CA LYS A 829 -9.51 -5.62 10.47
C LYS A 829 -10.66 -4.60 10.46
N ALA A 830 -11.53 -4.66 11.47
CA ALA A 830 -12.72 -3.81 11.61
C ALA A 830 -12.45 -2.29 11.75
N THR A 831 -11.19 -1.86 11.69
CA THR A 831 -10.74 -0.47 11.96
C THR A 831 -10.24 0.30 10.73
N THR A 832 -10.11 -0.31 9.55
CA THR A 832 -9.66 0.38 8.34
C THR A 832 -10.83 0.95 7.51
N LYS A 833 -10.88 2.29 7.38
CA LYS A 833 -11.88 3.03 6.57
C LYS A 833 -11.47 3.16 5.10
N MET A 834 -11.05 2.08 4.45
CA MET A 834 -10.53 2.13 3.08
C MET A 834 -11.11 1.02 2.21
N VAL A 835 -11.48 1.36 0.98
CA VAL A 835 -11.89 0.39 -0.05
C VAL A 835 -10.68 0.09 -0.93
N LYS A 836 -10.41 -1.19 -1.15
CA LYS A 836 -9.30 -1.67 -1.99
C LYS A 836 -9.87 -2.49 -3.13
N LEU A 837 -9.67 -2.01 -4.36
CA LEU A 837 -10.06 -2.67 -5.59
C LEU A 837 -8.79 -3.11 -6.32
N LEU A 838 -8.63 -4.40 -6.54
CA LEU A 838 -7.51 -4.97 -7.27
C LEU A 838 -7.97 -5.30 -8.69
N PHE A 839 -7.48 -4.52 -9.65
CA PHE A 839 -7.67 -4.74 -11.08
C PHE A 839 -6.63 -5.73 -11.57
N ALA A 840 -7.03 -6.83 -12.18
CA ALA A 840 -6.13 -7.85 -12.71
C ALA A 840 -6.27 -7.94 -14.23
N PHE A 841 -5.14 -7.92 -14.94
CA PHE A 841 -5.00 -7.86 -16.40
C PHE A 841 -4.26 -9.10 -16.93
N GLN A 842 -4.54 -9.50 -18.16
CA GLN A 842 -3.88 -10.64 -18.79
C GLN A 842 -2.50 -10.27 -19.32
N THR A 843 -2.33 -9.04 -19.82
CA THR A 843 -1.07 -8.57 -20.42
C THR A 843 -0.48 -7.34 -19.72
N SER A 844 0.86 -7.20 -19.79
CA SER A 844 1.56 -6.02 -19.26
C SER A 844 1.19 -4.73 -20.00
N ALA A 845 0.78 -4.84 -21.27
CA ALA A 845 0.40 -3.69 -22.10
C ALA A 845 -0.95 -3.11 -21.66
N GLU A 846 -1.91 -3.97 -21.30
CA GLU A 846 -3.20 -3.56 -20.72
C GLU A 846 -3.01 -2.86 -19.36
N GLN A 847 -2.18 -3.41 -18.48
CA GLN A 847 -1.86 -2.77 -17.21
C GLN A 847 -1.21 -1.39 -17.40
N ALA A 848 -0.27 -1.27 -18.34
CA ALA A 848 0.41 0.00 -18.63
C ALA A 848 -0.52 1.05 -19.26
N ALA A 849 -1.56 0.61 -19.97
CA ALA A 849 -2.61 1.47 -20.53
C ALA A 849 -3.64 1.92 -19.47
N PHE A 850 -3.80 1.17 -18.38
CA PHE A 850 -4.73 1.47 -17.30
C PHE A 850 -4.27 2.67 -16.44
N LYS A 851 -4.76 3.86 -16.80
CA LYS A 851 -4.47 5.14 -16.14
C LYS A 851 -5.77 5.87 -15.74
N PRO A 852 -6.49 5.34 -14.74
CA PRO A 852 -7.82 5.81 -14.41
C PRO A 852 -7.82 7.27 -13.92
N LYS A 853 -8.78 8.08 -14.40
CA LYS A 853 -8.97 9.48 -13.95
C LYS A 853 -10.21 9.65 -13.08
N LYS A 854 -11.26 8.87 -13.36
CA LYS A 854 -12.53 8.88 -12.64
C LYS A 854 -12.97 7.46 -12.38
N LEU A 855 -13.39 7.22 -11.15
CA LEU A 855 -13.97 5.97 -10.69
C LEU A 855 -15.40 6.24 -10.24
N VAL A 856 -16.33 5.38 -10.63
CA VAL A 856 -17.72 5.40 -10.20
C VAL A 856 -18.03 4.03 -9.65
N ILE A 857 -18.54 3.97 -8.43
CA ILE A 857 -18.95 2.74 -7.79
C ILE A 857 -20.42 2.86 -7.42
N VAL A 858 -21.23 1.90 -7.84
CA VAL A 858 -22.57 1.73 -7.29
C VAL A 858 -22.43 0.79 -6.10
N GLY A 859 -22.61 1.31 -4.88
CA GLY A 859 -22.48 0.54 -3.65
C GLY A 859 -23.65 -0.42 -3.42
N ALA A 860 -23.55 -1.24 -2.37
CA ALA A 860 -24.62 -2.16 -1.97
C ALA A 860 -25.95 -1.46 -1.61
N ASP A 861 -25.90 -0.16 -1.34
CA ASP A 861 -27.05 0.72 -1.09
C ASP A 861 -27.71 1.28 -2.37
N GLN A 862 -27.23 0.87 -3.56
CA GLN A 862 -27.63 1.37 -4.88
C GLN A 862 -27.37 2.87 -5.11
N GLN A 863 -26.54 3.50 -4.28
CA GLN A 863 -26.08 4.87 -4.52
C GLN A 863 -24.82 4.89 -5.38
N GLU A 864 -24.75 5.88 -6.26
CA GLU A 864 -23.60 6.13 -7.13
C GLU A 864 -22.57 7.01 -6.40
N TYR A 865 -21.36 6.50 -6.25
CA TYR A 865 -20.23 7.19 -5.63
C TYR A 865 -19.15 7.46 -6.66
N SER A 866 -18.89 8.74 -6.94
CA SER A 866 -17.84 9.15 -7.88
C SER A 866 -16.59 9.65 -7.15
N TYR A 867 -15.43 9.15 -7.60
CA TYR A 867 -14.12 9.44 -7.05
C TYR A 867 -13.18 9.91 -8.16
N GLU A 868 -12.52 11.04 -7.92
CA GLU A 868 -11.42 11.56 -8.75
C GLU A 868 -10.08 11.52 -8.00
N ASN A 869 -10.10 11.18 -6.70
CA ASN A 869 -8.94 11.12 -5.82
C ASN A 869 -8.77 9.70 -5.25
N PHE A 870 -7.87 8.90 -5.83
CA PHE A 870 -7.50 7.56 -5.38
C PHE A 870 -6.01 7.29 -5.64
N THR A 871 -5.43 6.31 -4.95
CA THR A 871 -4.02 5.92 -5.13
C THR A 871 -3.91 4.59 -5.86
N LEU A 872 -2.96 4.49 -6.79
CA LEU A 872 -2.66 3.28 -7.55
C LEU A 872 -1.32 2.69 -7.10
N ALA A 873 -1.25 1.36 -6.95
CA ALA A 873 -0.02 0.64 -6.69
C ALA A 873 0.02 -0.66 -7.52
N GLU A 874 1.13 -0.93 -8.20
CA GLU A 874 1.31 -2.18 -8.94
C GLU A 874 1.58 -3.35 -7.98
N GLN A 875 0.88 -4.46 -8.17
CA GLN A 875 0.95 -5.68 -7.34
C GLN A 875 1.03 -6.96 -8.20
N ASN A 876 1.92 -6.95 -9.18
CA ASN A 876 2.09 -8.06 -10.12
C ASN A 876 2.52 -9.35 -9.41
N ASP A 877 1.98 -10.47 -9.87
CA ASP A 877 2.41 -11.80 -9.44
C ASP A 877 3.73 -12.14 -10.14
N LYS A 878 4.85 -11.97 -9.42
CA LYS A 878 6.21 -12.11 -9.98
C LYS A 878 6.47 -13.49 -10.57
N GLU A 879 5.85 -14.54 -10.04
CA GLU A 879 6.08 -15.91 -10.50
C GLU A 879 5.23 -16.22 -11.74
N ALA A 880 3.97 -15.78 -11.77
CA ALA A 880 3.09 -15.95 -12.94
C ALA A 880 3.47 -15.03 -14.12
N ALA A 881 3.85 -13.77 -13.86
CA ALA A 881 4.29 -12.82 -14.90
C ALA A 881 5.59 -13.27 -15.61
N SER A 882 6.48 -13.95 -14.88
CA SER A 882 7.73 -14.50 -15.45
C SER A 882 7.49 -15.66 -16.43
N LYS A 883 6.41 -16.44 -16.25
CA LYS A 883 6.01 -17.56 -17.12
C LYS A 883 5.25 -17.10 -18.37
N ALA A 884 4.52 -15.99 -18.28
CA ALA A 884 3.79 -15.41 -19.42
C ALA A 884 4.71 -14.79 -20.49
N ASN A 885 5.89 -14.28 -20.10
CA ASN A 885 6.87 -13.67 -21.02
C ASN A 885 7.75 -14.66 -21.81
N THR A 886 7.54 -15.98 -21.65
CA THR A 886 8.30 -17.03 -22.37
C THR A 886 7.54 -17.67 -23.54
N GLY A 887 6.37 -17.13 -23.93
CA GLY A 887 5.62 -17.54 -25.12
C GLY A 887 6.10 -16.84 -26.40
N GLN A 888 6.36 -17.62 -27.44
CA GLN A 888 6.81 -17.18 -28.78
C GLN A 888 5.83 -16.18 -29.45
N PRO A 889 6.29 -15.16 -30.20
CA PRO A 889 5.43 -14.11 -30.73
C PRO A 889 4.66 -14.60 -31.97
N GLY A 890 3.33 -14.47 -31.93
CA GLY A 890 2.43 -14.67 -33.06
C GLY A 890 2.17 -13.37 -33.82
N ASP A 891 2.30 -13.46 -35.14
CA ASP A 891 2.10 -12.47 -36.21
C ASP A 891 1.31 -11.19 -35.90
N ALA A 892 2.00 -10.04 -35.91
CA ALA A 892 1.40 -8.72 -36.06
C ALA A 892 1.55 -8.25 -37.53
N LYS A 893 0.42 -8.15 -38.24
CA LYS A 893 0.32 -7.42 -39.50
C LYS A 893 0.54 -5.93 -39.27
N THR A 894 1.47 -5.37 -40.02
CA THR A 894 1.74 -3.95 -40.21
C THR A 894 0.52 -3.14 -40.65
N GLY A 895 0.40 -1.94 -40.08
CA GLY A 895 -0.36 -0.80 -40.60
C GLY A 895 0.14 0.50 -39.93
N SER A 896 1.03 1.22 -40.63
CA SER A 896 1.67 2.46 -40.19
C SER A 896 0.75 3.68 -40.32
N ALA A 897 0.79 4.61 -39.35
CA ALA A 897 0.65 6.05 -39.61
C ALA A 897 1.20 6.90 -38.45
N THR A 898 2.07 7.83 -38.83
CA THR A 898 2.88 8.78 -38.06
C THR A 898 2.11 10.05 -37.64
N ILE A 899 2.22 10.50 -36.39
CA ILE A 899 2.22 11.92 -35.91
C ILE A 899 2.93 11.89 -34.53
N GLY A 900 4.10 12.49 -34.27
CA GLY A 900 4.46 13.89 -34.36
C GLY A 900 4.29 14.56 -32.97
N SER A 901 5.32 14.57 -32.12
CA SER A 901 5.34 15.38 -30.88
C SER A 901 6.65 16.15 -30.75
N THR A 902 6.54 17.45 -31.00
CA THR A 902 7.44 18.53 -30.59
C THR A 902 7.27 18.80 -29.10
N ILE A 903 8.35 18.77 -28.31
CA ILE A 903 8.55 19.72 -27.20
C ILE A 903 10.03 20.12 -27.15
N ALA A 904 10.21 21.43 -27.17
CA ALA A 904 11.46 22.16 -27.08
C ALA A 904 12.04 22.15 -25.66
N GLY A 905 13.36 22.19 -25.58
CA GLY A 905 14.12 22.55 -24.39
C GLY A 905 15.45 23.12 -24.83
N GLU A 906 15.60 24.45 -24.68
CA GLU A 906 16.78 25.23 -25.00
C GLU A 906 18.02 24.75 -24.24
N ALA A 907 19.15 24.63 -24.95
CA ALA A 907 20.47 25.03 -24.45
C ALA A 907 21.39 25.33 -25.64
N THR A 908 21.59 26.62 -25.88
CA THR A 908 22.77 27.23 -26.51
C THR A 908 24.05 26.64 -25.90
N GLY A 909 25.20 26.45 -26.56
CA GLY A 909 25.70 26.76 -27.89
C GLY A 909 27.24 26.62 -27.83
N SER A 910 27.88 26.55 -29.01
CA SER A 910 29.33 26.63 -29.31
C SER A 910 29.99 25.29 -29.67
N THR A 911 30.05 24.88 -30.94
CA THR A 911 30.90 25.27 -32.11
C THR A 911 32.24 24.55 -32.26
N VAL A 912 32.49 24.20 -33.55
CA VAL A 912 33.73 23.77 -34.24
C VAL A 912 34.11 22.29 -33.98
N GLY A 913 34.12 21.36 -34.93
CA GLY A 913 34.55 21.31 -36.36
C GLY A 913 35.40 20.02 -36.46
N GLY A 914 35.56 19.23 -37.52
CA GLY A 914 35.09 19.12 -38.89
C GLY A 914 35.57 17.73 -39.40
N GLY A 915 35.35 17.40 -40.68
CA GLY A 915 35.93 16.22 -41.34
C GLY A 915 34.94 15.03 -41.46
N THR A 916 34.11 14.89 -42.50
CA THR A 916 34.43 14.28 -43.82
C THR A 916 35.24 12.97 -43.66
N SER A 917 34.84 11.79 -44.13
CA SER A 917 34.27 11.43 -45.44
C SER A 917 33.87 9.95 -45.45
N SER A 918 32.87 9.59 -46.27
CA SER A 918 32.84 8.43 -47.21
C SER A 918 33.20 7.02 -46.70
N ARG A 919 32.47 5.94 -47.01
CA ARG A 919 31.83 5.61 -48.29
C ARG A 919 30.94 4.37 -48.12
N ASN A 920 29.81 4.39 -48.81
CA ASN A 920 28.97 3.24 -49.14
C ASN A 920 29.75 2.10 -49.81
N SER A 921 29.26 0.87 -49.66
CA SER A 921 28.84 0.02 -50.79
C SER A 921 28.03 -1.19 -50.33
N ALA A 922 26.84 -1.30 -50.90
CA ALA A 922 25.93 -2.44 -50.85
C ALA A 922 26.46 -3.61 -51.69
N TYR A 923 26.00 -4.84 -51.41
CA TYR A 923 25.60 -5.78 -52.46
C TYR A 923 24.62 -6.86 -51.93
N GLN A 924 23.73 -7.23 -52.85
CA GLN A 924 22.53 -8.07 -52.83
C GLN A 924 22.75 -9.55 -52.44
N VAL A 925 21.83 -10.19 -51.70
CA VAL A 925 20.68 -11.04 -52.12
C VAL A 925 21.04 -12.36 -52.82
N GLY A 926 20.57 -13.46 -52.23
CA GLY A 926 20.42 -14.78 -52.85
C GLY A 926 19.58 -15.72 -51.99
N THR A 927 18.29 -15.84 -52.32
CA THR A 927 17.32 -16.83 -51.78
C THR A 927 17.38 -18.15 -52.56
N VAL A 928 17.28 -19.28 -51.86
CA VAL A 928 16.89 -20.59 -52.43
C VAL A 928 15.93 -21.31 -51.48
N THR A 929 14.82 -21.76 -52.04
CA THR A 929 13.71 -22.55 -51.48
C THR A 929 14.01 -24.06 -51.41
N GLY A 930 13.41 -24.77 -50.45
CA GLY A 930 13.32 -26.24 -50.44
C GLY A 930 12.42 -26.75 -49.30
N GLN A 931 11.57 -27.72 -49.61
CA GLN A 931 10.30 -28.04 -48.97
C GLN A 931 10.28 -29.50 -48.44
N SER A 932 9.34 -29.79 -47.53
CA SER A 932 8.63 -31.08 -47.33
C SER A 932 8.97 -31.95 -46.11
N GLY A 933 7.91 -32.43 -45.43
CA GLY A 933 7.87 -33.78 -44.86
C GLY A 933 7.19 -33.94 -43.50
N ALA A 934 5.97 -34.49 -43.48
CA ALA A 934 5.06 -34.66 -42.33
C ALA A 934 5.30 -35.95 -41.50
N GLY A 935 4.64 -36.05 -40.34
CA GLY A 935 4.51 -37.30 -39.57
C GLY A 935 3.74 -37.18 -38.25
N THR A 936 2.44 -37.43 -38.31
CA THR A 936 1.40 -37.48 -37.26
C THR A 936 1.56 -38.67 -36.29
N THR A 937 1.04 -38.58 -35.06
CA THR A 937 0.19 -39.65 -34.45
C THR A 937 -0.52 -39.17 -33.18
N SER A 938 -1.80 -39.55 -33.12
CA SER A 938 -2.83 -39.28 -32.12
C SER A 938 -3.02 -40.47 -31.18
N GLY A 939 -3.56 -40.24 -29.97
CA GLY A 939 -4.07 -41.28 -29.08
C GLY A 939 -4.96 -40.74 -27.94
N THR A 940 -6.27 -40.82 -28.12
CA THR A 940 -7.32 -41.03 -27.08
C THR A 940 -7.82 -42.47 -27.27
N PRO A 941 -8.59 -43.17 -26.39
CA PRO A 941 -9.76 -42.73 -25.58
C PRO A 941 -9.78 -43.37 -24.16
N THR A 942 -10.70 -43.11 -23.23
CA THR A 942 -12.06 -43.72 -22.98
C THR A 942 -12.39 -43.32 -21.52
N GLY A 943 -13.59 -42.97 -21.05
CA GLY A 943 -14.96 -43.22 -21.46
C GLY A 943 -15.70 -43.86 -20.27
N GLU A 944 -16.76 -43.23 -19.74
CA GLU A 944 -17.95 -43.95 -19.22
C GLU A 944 -19.13 -43.02 -18.92
N SER A 945 -20.32 -43.57 -19.19
CA SER A 945 -21.62 -42.92 -19.40
C SER A 945 -22.57 -43.16 -18.23
N GLY A 946 -23.62 -42.33 -18.07
CA GLY A 946 -24.72 -42.63 -17.14
C GLY A 946 -25.85 -41.60 -17.04
N THR A 947 -26.61 -41.41 -18.13
CA THR A 947 -28.07 -41.12 -18.27
C THR A 947 -28.89 -40.35 -17.19
N ALA A 948 -29.30 -39.12 -17.58
CA ALA A 948 -30.65 -38.53 -17.72
C ALA A 948 -31.77 -38.67 -16.66
N THR A 949 -32.33 -37.53 -16.23
CA THR A 949 -33.79 -37.26 -16.22
C THR A 949 -34.06 -35.75 -16.14
N ASP A 950 -35.01 -35.30 -16.97
CA ASP A 950 -35.43 -33.90 -17.15
C ASP A 950 -36.15 -33.30 -15.93
N GLY A 951 -35.86 -32.03 -15.68
CA GLY A 951 -36.59 -31.15 -14.77
C GLY A 951 -36.35 -29.71 -15.15
N THR A 952 -37.29 -29.14 -15.90
CA THR A 952 -37.37 -27.74 -16.31
C THR A 952 -37.30 -26.80 -15.11
N GLY A 953 -36.26 -25.95 -15.07
CA GLY A 953 -36.15 -24.81 -14.18
C GLY A 953 -35.36 -23.72 -14.87
N THR A 954 -36.04 -22.66 -15.30
CA THR A 954 -35.44 -21.42 -15.80
C THR A 954 -34.72 -20.70 -14.66
N GLY A 955 -33.39 -20.67 -14.72
CA GLY A 955 -32.53 -19.83 -13.87
C GLY A 955 -31.19 -19.70 -14.57
N SER A 956 -30.87 -18.49 -15.05
CA SER A 956 -29.58 -18.18 -15.67
C SER A 956 -28.51 -18.01 -14.59
N ASP A 957 -27.93 -19.12 -14.11
CA ASP A 957 -26.69 -19.07 -13.34
C ASP A 957 -25.52 -18.95 -14.31
N ALA A 958 -24.91 -17.76 -14.36
CA ALA A 958 -23.57 -17.58 -14.90
C ALA A 958 -22.55 -18.13 -13.90
N PRO A 959 -21.46 -18.80 -14.33
CA PRO A 959 -20.46 -19.30 -13.40
C PRO A 959 -19.62 -18.13 -12.84
N THR A 960 -19.84 -17.77 -11.57
CA THR A 960 -19.07 -16.77 -10.80
C THR A 960 -17.77 -17.38 -10.25
N LYS A 961 -16.81 -17.74 -11.12
CA LYS A 961 -15.44 -18.08 -10.69
C LYS A 961 -14.41 -17.71 -11.76
N TYR A 962 -13.54 -16.75 -11.44
CA TYR A 962 -12.37 -16.38 -12.26
C TYR A 962 -11.08 -16.87 -11.60
N ASP A 963 -10.18 -17.47 -12.37
CA ASP A 963 -8.85 -17.91 -11.90
C ASP A 963 -7.82 -16.77 -12.03
N LEU A 964 -7.44 -16.17 -10.89
CA LEU A 964 -6.45 -15.08 -10.83
C LEU A 964 -5.06 -15.45 -11.37
N LYS A 965 -4.77 -16.74 -11.61
CA LYS A 965 -3.52 -17.18 -12.24
C LYS A 965 -3.46 -16.82 -13.74
N GLN A 966 -4.61 -16.58 -14.37
CA GLN A 966 -4.70 -16.14 -15.77
C GLN A 966 -4.48 -14.62 -15.92
N TYR A 967 -4.43 -13.87 -14.81
CA TYR A 967 -4.28 -12.41 -14.77
C TYR A 967 -3.06 -12.02 -13.90
N PRO A 968 -1.83 -12.21 -14.41
CA PRO A 968 -0.60 -12.04 -13.63
C PRO A 968 -0.23 -10.57 -13.37
N TYR A 969 -0.76 -9.64 -14.15
CA TYR A 969 -0.51 -8.20 -14.02
C TYR A 969 -1.63 -7.57 -13.20
N ARG A 970 -1.33 -6.85 -12.12
CA ARG A 970 -2.34 -6.37 -11.18
C ARG A 970 -2.06 -4.96 -10.68
N THR A 971 -3.10 -4.14 -10.61
CA THR A 971 -3.04 -2.78 -10.09
C THR A 971 -4.05 -2.63 -8.96
N LEU A 972 -3.55 -2.29 -7.77
CA LEU A 972 -4.35 -2.00 -6.59
C LEU A 972 -4.75 -0.53 -6.59
N LEU A 973 -6.05 -0.26 -6.63
CA LEU A 973 -6.65 1.05 -6.46
C LEU A 973 -7.21 1.16 -5.03
N THR A 974 -6.78 2.19 -4.29
CA THR A 974 -7.23 2.44 -2.92
C THR A 974 -8.00 3.75 -2.80
N ILE A 975 -9.17 3.67 -2.18
CA ILE A 975 -10.05 4.80 -1.86
C ILE A 975 -10.09 4.98 -0.35
N TRP A 976 -9.88 6.21 0.11
CA TRP A 976 -9.77 6.56 1.53
C TRP A 976 -11.13 6.93 2.15
N GLN A 977 -12.17 6.14 1.84
CA GLN A 977 -13.51 6.28 2.38
C GLN A 977 -14.11 4.90 2.70
N ARG A 978 -15.10 4.85 3.59
CA ARG A 978 -15.81 3.62 3.93
C ARG A 978 -16.97 3.43 2.95
N LEU A 979 -16.94 2.35 2.18
CA LEU A 979 -18.03 1.90 1.32
C LEU A 979 -18.15 0.38 1.46
N GLU A 980 -19.39 -0.12 1.58
CA GLU A 980 -19.67 -1.56 1.61
C GLU A 980 -20.04 -2.02 0.20
N LEU A 981 -19.36 -3.07 -0.27
CA LEU A 981 -19.54 -3.64 -1.60
C LEU A 981 -20.07 -5.06 -1.47
N ASP A 982 -21.00 -5.42 -2.34
CA ASP A 982 -21.61 -6.75 -2.47
C ASP A 982 -21.58 -7.22 -3.93
N ASP A 983 -22.15 -8.39 -4.20
CA ASP A 983 -22.18 -8.99 -5.55
C ASP A 983 -23.07 -8.22 -6.54
N ALA A 984 -23.88 -7.27 -6.06
CA ALA A 984 -24.71 -6.39 -6.88
C ALA A 984 -24.03 -5.04 -7.19
N SER A 985 -22.87 -4.77 -6.58
CA SER A 985 -22.12 -3.53 -6.75
C SER A 985 -21.40 -3.52 -8.10
N THR A 986 -21.51 -2.41 -8.84
CA THR A 986 -20.82 -2.22 -10.14
C THR A 986 -19.68 -1.23 -10.01
N VAL A 987 -18.60 -1.47 -10.75
CA VAL A 987 -17.41 -0.62 -10.77
C VAL A 987 -17.19 -0.11 -12.18
N THR A 988 -17.27 1.20 -12.36
CA THR A 988 -17.04 1.86 -13.65
C THR A 988 -15.82 2.77 -13.55
N VAL A 989 -14.86 2.61 -14.46
CA VAL A 989 -13.64 3.42 -14.52
C VAL A 989 -13.62 4.16 -15.85
N ASP A 990 -13.56 5.49 -15.81
CA ASP A 990 -13.55 6.35 -17.00
C ASP A 990 -14.68 6.04 -18.02
N GLY A 991 -15.81 5.50 -17.55
CA GLY A 991 -16.96 5.13 -18.38
C GLY A 991 -16.97 3.68 -18.87
N GLU A 992 -15.92 2.90 -18.60
CA GLU A 992 -15.86 1.47 -18.87
C GLU A 992 -16.28 0.67 -17.63
N GLU A 993 -17.15 -0.32 -17.81
CA GLU A 993 -17.65 -1.17 -16.73
C GLU A 993 -16.70 -2.36 -16.50
N TYR A 994 -16.32 -2.58 -15.25
CA TYR A 994 -15.47 -3.68 -14.82
C TYR A 994 -16.26 -4.61 -13.90
N PRO A 995 -16.31 -5.92 -14.18
CA PRO A 995 -17.05 -6.86 -13.35
C PRO A 995 -16.36 -7.02 -11.99
N LEU A 996 -17.13 -6.83 -10.91
CA LEU A 996 -16.68 -7.10 -9.54
C LEU A 996 -16.79 -8.60 -9.25
N VAL A 997 -15.69 -9.21 -8.81
CA VAL A 997 -15.59 -10.65 -8.55
C VAL A 997 -15.07 -10.87 -7.13
N GLN A 998 -15.75 -11.71 -6.35
CA GLN A 998 -15.24 -12.16 -5.05
C GLN A 998 -14.16 -13.25 -5.25
N VAL A 999 -13.00 -13.04 -4.62
CA VAL A 999 -11.88 -14.00 -4.67
C VAL A 999 -11.90 -14.87 -3.43
N LYS A 1000 -11.77 -16.20 -3.61
CA LYS A 1000 -11.43 -17.09 -2.50
C LYS A 1000 -10.03 -16.74 -2.02
N THR A 1001 -9.92 -16.32 -0.77
CA THR A 1001 -8.64 -16.17 -0.05
C THR A 1001 -7.74 -17.37 -0.34
N ALA A 1002 -6.58 -17.11 -0.93
CA ALA A 1002 -5.50 -18.08 -0.98
C ALA A 1002 -4.90 -18.16 0.43
N ASP A 1003 -5.03 -19.32 1.06
CA ASP A 1003 -4.16 -19.72 2.17
C ASP A 1003 -2.71 -19.86 1.69
#